data_AF-A0A246SSM8-F1
#
_entry.id   AF-A0A246SSM8-F1
#
_cell.length_a   1.000
_cell.length_b   1.000
_cell.length_c   1.000
_cell.angle_alpha   90.00
_cell.angle_beta   90.00
_cell.angle_gamma   90.00
#
_symmetry.space_group_name_H-M   'P 1'
#
loop_
_entity.id
_entity.type
_entity.pdbx_description
1 polymer ?
#
loop_
_entity_poly.entity_id
_entity_poly.type
_entity_poly.pdbx_seq_one_letter_code
_entity_poly.pdbx_strand_id
1 'polypeptide(L)'
;MGDDHAERRLVAILAVDIVGYSRLIEDNEAGTLAAMRALRAEVFDPLLAEYHGRTVKLMGDGAIIEFGSVVDAVLCAVALQKQVAARQVDILPQHRLLFRMGVNLGDVVVEGDDLLGDGVNVAARLEQICESGGLFVSGTAFDHLQGKVELPLEFIGEQHVKNIARPVRTYRVLFDGNAPSRRFNIRRLRSRGALAALAMVLVAAFAAIWLSPWTTSAETASIARMALPLPDKPSIAVLPFDNLSSDPEQAYFADGMTEDLITDLSKLSSIFVIARNSTFAYKGKPTKVQQVAEELGVRYILEGSVRRQGDQVRINAQLIDALGGHHLWADRYDGAMGDIFALQDKVIGEIVSALTVEFTIAEQAQSKQAETSSPQAYDALLQGWDHLRRDSEDETLKAIPYFEKAVALDPDYSRAHAALASANWRIAVSNWEAANIGFEKAMERVDRHLALALRKPNSLAYAISAEVLARQGQYAEAFAKISRAMGLDPNDPENHLSKARILNATGQAPEAEREVQQAMRVDPQYPPSYLRVLAISQFHQEKYRDAAKTLERVVARQSDVSEDYATLVSSFGHLGRTDGVQENIEKYNALAVPAGYSPLTVQESGWYWYGDIFNYDRTYRERLQQGLRKAGVPEGAGIDISYDDYASLISKSNGEYNIKGTTKIDAPTAKRLHDRGVKLVDVRTALSFGRGHAPGAINLSVVEVLAKDTLSKAVSREEEVIFSCHGKYCGDSAYASAKALVWGFKNVYHFAGGFPAWEDAHYPIETAPTE
;
A
#
# COMPACT_ATOMS: atom_id res chain seq x y z
N MET A 1 26.53 7.60 -38.51
CA MET A 1 26.63 8.90 -37.82
C MET A 1 26.81 8.56 -36.35
N GLY A 2 27.88 9.05 -35.73
CA GLY A 2 28.44 8.50 -34.49
C GLY A 2 27.51 8.59 -33.29
N ASP A 3 27.64 7.59 -32.41
CA ASP A 3 27.09 7.60 -31.04
C ASP A 3 27.64 8.81 -30.29
N ASP A 4 26.76 9.75 -29.95
CA ASP A 4 27.07 10.86 -29.06
C ASP A 4 26.96 10.34 -27.62
N HIS A 5 28.01 9.65 -27.16
CA HIS A 5 28.15 9.26 -25.76
C HIS A 5 28.33 10.52 -24.92
N ALA A 6 27.28 10.95 -24.21
CA ALA A 6 27.35 12.07 -23.28
C ALA A 6 28.41 11.77 -22.19
N GLU A 7 29.50 12.55 -22.19
CA GLU A 7 30.68 12.29 -21.36
C GLU A 7 30.43 12.80 -19.93
N ARG A 8 30.53 11.90 -18.93
CA ARG A 8 30.44 12.27 -17.51
C ARG A 8 31.81 12.63 -16.95
N ARG A 9 31.89 13.75 -16.24
CA ARG A 9 33.12 14.25 -15.62
C ARG A 9 32.84 14.78 -14.21
N LEU A 10 33.76 14.48 -13.29
CA LEU A 10 33.78 15.10 -11.96
C LEU A 10 34.52 16.44 -12.05
N VAL A 11 33.82 17.55 -11.83
CA VAL A 11 34.38 18.90 -11.94
C VAL A 11 33.99 19.78 -10.75
N ALA A 12 34.76 20.84 -10.50
CA ALA A 12 34.41 21.87 -9.54
C ALA A 12 33.62 22.99 -10.25
N ILE A 13 32.49 23.38 -9.66
CA ILE A 13 31.52 24.29 -10.27
C ILE A 13 31.33 25.47 -9.33
N LEU A 14 31.56 26.67 -9.83
CA LEU A 14 31.27 27.93 -9.17
C LEU A 14 30.03 28.56 -9.81
N ALA A 15 28.99 28.78 -9.00
CA ALA A 15 27.86 29.61 -9.37
C ALA A 15 27.99 30.99 -8.71
N VAL A 16 27.73 32.04 -9.48
CA VAL A 16 27.86 33.45 -9.05
C VAL A 16 26.59 34.21 -9.45
N ASP A 17 26.11 35.10 -8.58
CA ASP A 17 25.00 36.03 -8.86
C ASP A 17 25.24 37.42 -8.23
N ILE A 18 24.66 38.48 -8.81
CA ILE A 18 24.74 39.85 -8.29
C ILE A 18 23.51 40.17 -7.42
N VAL A 19 23.77 40.51 -6.17
CA VAL A 19 22.75 40.89 -5.18
C VAL A 19 21.97 42.14 -5.63
N GLY A 20 20.68 41.96 -5.89
CA GLY A 20 19.77 43.08 -6.15
C GLY A 20 19.99 43.74 -7.51
N TYR A 21 20.47 42.98 -8.50
CA TYR A 21 20.74 43.45 -9.85
C TYR A 21 19.58 44.24 -10.49
N SER A 22 18.34 43.73 -10.41
CA SER A 22 17.17 44.41 -10.99
C SER A 22 16.96 45.82 -10.43
N ARG A 23 17.19 46.02 -9.13
CA ARG A 23 17.09 47.34 -8.49
C ARG A 23 18.20 48.29 -8.97
N LEU A 24 19.42 47.79 -9.13
CA LEU A 24 20.56 48.59 -9.61
C LEU A 24 20.39 49.02 -11.06
N ILE A 25 19.74 48.20 -11.89
CA ILE A 25 19.35 48.54 -13.25
C ILE A 25 18.22 49.59 -13.26
N GLU A 26 17.22 49.45 -12.40
CA GLU A 26 16.13 50.44 -12.25
C GLU A 26 16.66 51.81 -11.79
N ASP A 27 17.62 51.83 -10.86
CA ASP A 27 18.21 53.06 -10.33
C ASP A 27 19.13 53.76 -11.36
N ASN A 28 19.94 53.01 -12.11
CA ASN A 28 20.84 53.53 -13.14
C ASN A 28 21.31 52.45 -14.12
N GLU A 29 20.50 52.15 -15.13
CA GLU A 29 20.78 51.11 -16.13
C GLU A 29 22.15 51.29 -16.82
N ALA A 30 22.42 52.49 -17.36
CA ALA A 30 23.65 52.75 -18.11
C ALA A 30 24.91 52.66 -17.22
N GLY A 31 24.83 53.17 -15.99
CA GLY A 31 25.93 53.10 -15.03
C GLY A 31 26.21 51.69 -14.52
N THR A 32 25.16 50.92 -14.22
CA THR A 32 25.27 49.54 -13.74
C THR A 32 25.82 48.61 -14.82
N LEU A 33 25.35 48.72 -16.07
CA LEU A 33 25.88 47.94 -17.19
C LEU A 33 27.34 48.30 -17.52
N ALA A 34 27.72 49.57 -17.42
CA ALA A 34 29.12 50.00 -17.61
C ALA A 34 30.03 49.47 -16.50
N ALA A 35 29.59 49.55 -15.24
CA ALA A 35 30.33 49.02 -14.09
C ALA A 35 30.50 47.50 -14.18
N MET A 36 29.49 46.76 -14.62
CA MET A 36 29.58 45.31 -14.84
C MET A 36 30.52 44.94 -15.98
N ARG A 37 30.47 45.66 -17.10
CA ARG A 37 31.42 45.44 -18.22
C ARG A 37 32.86 45.69 -17.79
N ALA A 38 33.10 46.74 -17.01
CA ALA A 38 34.42 47.06 -16.47
C ALA A 38 34.89 45.98 -15.47
N LEU A 39 34.05 45.58 -14.50
CA LEU A 39 34.38 44.50 -13.58
C LEU A 39 34.65 43.18 -14.29
N ARG A 40 33.88 42.87 -15.34
CA ARG A 40 34.09 41.65 -16.13
C ARG A 40 35.45 41.66 -16.82
N ALA A 41 35.76 42.72 -17.56
CA ALA A 41 37.01 42.81 -18.31
C ALA A 41 38.26 42.97 -17.43
N GLU A 42 38.14 43.68 -16.30
CA GLU A 42 39.29 44.07 -15.47
C GLU A 42 39.52 43.19 -14.25
N VAL A 43 38.53 42.38 -13.85
CA VAL A 43 38.60 41.54 -12.65
C VAL A 43 38.19 40.09 -12.96
N PHE A 44 37.00 39.90 -13.52
CA PHE A 44 36.43 38.56 -13.70
C PHE A 44 37.24 37.72 -14.70
N ASP A 45 37.41 38.19 -15.94
CA ASP A 45 38.11 37.45 -16.99
C ASP A 45 39.61 37.21 -16.66
N PRO A 46 40.38 38.17 -16.09
CA PRO A 46 41.75 37.93 -15.64
C PRO A 46 41.86 36.87 -14.53
N LEU A 47 40.95 36.89 -13.55
CA LEU A 47 40.96 35.90 -12.46
C LEU A 47 40.60 34.50 -12.98
N LEU A 48 39.65 34.40 -13.90
CA LEU A 48 39.36 33.11 -14.53
C LEU A 48 40.56 32.55 -15.29
N ALA A 49 41.32 33.39 -15.99
CA ALA A 49 42.55 32.96 -16.66
C ALA A 49 43.65 32.57 -15.64
N GLU A 50 43.81 33.30 -14.54
CA GLU A 50 44.80 33.03 -13.49
C GLU A 50 44.52 31.71 -12.74
N TYR A 51 43.24 31.43 -12.45
CA TYR A 51 42.80 30.25 -11.70
C TYR A 51 42.20 29.15 -12.59
N HIS A 52 42.51 29.15 -13.89
CA HIS A 52 42.10 28.08 -14.83
C HIS A 52 40.58 27.79 -14.86
N GLY A 53 39.75 28.82 -14.68
CA GLY A 53 38.31 28.74 -14.77
C GLY A 53 37.81 28.94 -16.19
N ARG A 54 36.87 28.11 -16.64
CA ARG A 54 36.16 28.27 -17.92
C ARG A 54 34.71 28.63 -17.67
N THR A 55 34.25 29.72 -18.28
CA THR A 55 32.83 30.09 -18.21
C THR A 55 32.02 29.13 -19.08
N VAL A 56 31.08 28.42 -18.44
CA VAL A 56 30.17 27.48 -19.10
C VAL A 56 28.92 28.23 -19.55
N LYS A 57 28.36 29.08 -18.67
CA LYS A 57 27.10 29.77 -18.93
C LYS A 57 27.06 31.16 -18.33
N LEU A 58 26.49 32.10 -19.07
CA LEU A 58 26.26 33.49 -18.64
C LEU A 58 24.75 33.74 -18.57
N MET A 59 24.30 34.30 -17.46
CA MET A 59 22.87 34.51 -17.17
C MET A 59 22.50 36.00 -17.03
N GLY A 60 23.37 36.91 -17.50
CA GLY A 60 23.17 38.35 -17.38
C GLY A 60 23.77 38.89 -16.08
N ASP A 61 23.13 38.59 -14.95
CA ASP A 61 23.57 38.93 -13.58
C ASP A 61 24.32 37.82 -12.86
N GLY A 62 24.27 36.60 -13.40
CA GLY A 62 25.01 35.45 -12.90
C GLY A 62 25.88 34.75 -13.93
N ALA A 63 26.73 33.84 -13.44
CA ALA A 63 27.59 32.99 -14.24
C ALA A 63 27.79 31.61 -13.60
N ILE A 64 27.92 30.59 -14.45
CA ILE A 64 28.35 29.24 -14.06
C ILE A 64 29.71 28.99 -14.69
N ILE A 65 30.67 28.61 -13.85
CA ILE A 65 32.08 28.48 -14.21
C ILE A 65 32.56 27.10 -13.77
N GLU A 66 33.25 26.41 -14.67
CA GLU A 66 33.90 25.14 -14.38
C GLU A 66 35.40 25.33 -14.06
N PHE A 67 35.88 24.53 -13.12
CA PHE A 67 37.27 24.44 -12.72
C PHE A 67 37.70 22.97 -12.65
N GLY A 68 38.93 22.69 -13.07
CA GLY A 68 39.56 21.38 -12.86
C GLY A 68 39.97 21.13 -11.40
N SER A 69 39.94 22.15 -10.55
CA SER A 69 40.41 22.12 -9.17
C SER A 69 39.45 22.87 -8.25
N VAL A 70 39.03 22.22 -7.15
CA VAL A 70 38.19 22.86 -6.10
C VAL A 70 38.96 23.99 -5.41
N VAL A 71 40.28 23.84 -5.26
CA VAL A 71 41.15 24.85 -4.66
C VAL A 71 41.14 26.11 -5.53
N ASP A 72 41.29 25.96 -6.83
CA ASP A 72 41.30 27.06 -7.79
C ASP A 72 39.94 27.77 -7.81
N ALA A 73 38.83 27.00 -7.80
CA ALA A 73 37.48 27.55 -7.73
C ALA A 73 37.26 28.44 -6.48
N VAL A 74 37.70 27.97 -5.31
CA VAL A 74 37.55 28.71 -4.05
C VAL A 74 38.49 29.92 -3.97
N LEU A 75 39.75 29.77 -4.37
CA LEU A 75 40.69 30.88 -4.37
C LEU A 75 40.29 31.96 -5.39
N CYS A 76 39.82 31.57 -6.56
CA CYS A 76 39.25 32.48 -7.56
C CYS A 76 38.06 33.26 -6.99
N ALA A 77 37.11 32.57 -6.35
CA ALA A 77 35.94 33.22 -5.75
C ALA A 77 36.34 34.21 -4.63
N VAL A 78 37.28 33.84 -3.76
CA VAL A 78 37.77 34.74 -2.70
C VAL A 78 38.50 35.95 -3.30
N ALA A 79 39.36 35.74 -4.30
CA ALA A 79 40.06 36.82 -5.00
C ALA A 79 39.08 37.77 -5.68
N LEU A 80 38.02 37.22 -6.31
CA LEU A 80 36.97 37.99 -6.95
C LEU A 80 36.27 38.92 -5.95
N GLN A 81 35.82 38.41 -4.79
CA GLN A 81 35.18 39.26 -3.78
C GLN A 81 36.11 40.34 -3.24
N LYS A 82 37.38 40.00 -2.98
CA LYS A 82 38.35 40.97 -2.46
C LYS A 82 38.64 42.09 -3.45
N GLN A 83 38.87 41.76 -4.73
CA GLN A 83 39.14 42.77 -5.76
C GLN A 83 37.91 43.64 -6.06
N VAL A 84 36.72 43.03 -6.10
CA VAL A 84 35.46 43.76 -6.28
C VAL A 84 35.18 44.69 -5.09
N ALA A 85 35.45 44.25 -3.86
CA ALA A 85 35.31 45.11 -2.68
C ALA A 85 36.31 46.26 -2.68
N ALA A 86 37.58 46.00 -3.02
CA ALA A 86 38.65 47.01 -3.06
C ALA A 86 38.40 48.12 -4.10
N ARG A 87 37.82 47.78 -5.26
CA ARG A 87 37.51 48.74 -6.32
C ARG A 87 36.26 49.60 -6.04
N GLN A 88 35.49 49.24 -5.02
CA GLN A 88 34.22 49.89 -4.69
C GLN A 88 34.24 50.61 -3.33
N VAL A 89 35.44 50.87 -2.78
CA VAL A 89 35.63 51.58 -1.50
C VAL A 89 34.97 52.97 -1.53
N ASP A 90 35.14 53.69 -2.64
CA ASP A 90 34.62 55.05 -2.83
C ASP A 90 33.17 55.09 -3.38
N ILE A 91 32.56 53.92 -3.64
CA ILE A 91 31.17 53.81 -4.09
C ILE A 91 30.24 53.77 -2.88
N LEU A 92 29.16 54.54 -2.93
CA LEU A 92 28.11 54.53 -1.90
C LEU A 92 27.57 53.10 -1.70
N PRO A 93 27.35 52.65 -0.44
CA PRO A 93 26.93 51.27 -0.17
C PRO A 93 25.72 50.76 -0.96
N GLN A 94 24.76 51.64 -1.27
CA GLN A 94 23.55 51.32 -2.04
C GLN A 94 23.78 51.06 -3.54
N HIS A 95 24.94 51.44 -4.08
CA HIS A 95 25.33 51.27 -5.49
C HIS A 95 26.48 50.26 -5.67
N ARG A 96 26.90 49.58 -4.59
CA ARG A 96 27.96 48.56 -4.67
C ARG A 96 27.41 47.27 -5.28
N LEU A 97 28.17 46.69 -6.19
CA LEU A 97 27.96 45.36 -6.73
C LEU A 97 28.50 44.35 -5.71
N LEU A 98 27.61 43.53 -5.17
CA LEU A 98 27.94 42.44 -4.24
C LEU A 98 27.59 41.12 -4.90
N PHE A 99 28.53 40.18 -4.87
CA PHE A 99 28.29 38.83 -5.38
C PHE A 99 27.82 37.89 -4.27
N ARG A 100 26.95 36.95 -4.62
CA ARG A 100 26.74 35.70 -3.88
C ARG A 100 27.38 34.58 -4.66
N MET A 101 27.97 33.61 -3.97
CA MET A 101 28.69 32.53 -4.62
C MET A 101 28.55 31.20 -3.90
N GLY A 102 28.47 30.14 -4.71
CA GLY A 102 28.39 28.75 -4.26
C GLY A 102 29.35 27.87 -5.04
N VAL A 103 30.18 27.07 -4.36
CA VAL A 103 31.08 26.09 -4.97
C VAL A 103 30.66 24.67 -4.60
N ASN A 104 30.57 23.80 -5.60
CA ASN A 104 30.34 22.38 -5.42
C ASN A 104 31.33 21.53 -6.26
N LEU A 105 31.72 20.37 -5.73
CA LEU A 105 32.37 19.31 -6.50
C LEU A 105 31.35 18.20 -6.75
N GLY A 106 31.07 17.90 -8.02
CA GLY A 106 30.06 16.91 -8.38
C GLY A 106 30.20 16.38 -9.80
N ASP A 107 29.59 15.22 -10.04
CA ASP A 107 29.51 14.59 -11.36
C ASP A 107 28.54 15.38 -12.26
N VAL A 108 28.97 15.68 -13.48
CA VAL A 108 28.18 16.40 -14.49
C VAL A 108 28.31 15.72 -15.84
N VAL A 109 27.26 15.85 -16.65
CA VAL A 109 27.23 15.43 -18.04
C VAL A 109 27.62 16.63 -18.91
N VAL A 110 28.63 16.46 -19.76
CA VAL A 110 29.05 17.49 -20.72
C VAL A 110 28.22 17.31 -22.00
N GLU A 111 27.46 18.34 -22.37
CA GLU A 111 26.69 18.38 -23.62
C GLU A 111 27.13 19.61 -24.43
N GLY A 112 28.03 19.40 -25.38
CA GLY A 112 28.68 20.49 -26.12
C GLY A 112 29.52 21.39 -25.22
N ASP A 113 29.13 22.65 -25.08
CA ASP A 113 29.77 23.66 -24.22
C ASP A 113 28.99 23.93 -22.90
N ASP A 114 27.89 23.20 -22.63
CA ASP A 114 27.10 23.33 -21.39
C ASP A 114 27.37 22.16 -20.42
N LEU A 115 27.10 22.39 -19.13
CA LEU A 115 27.18 21.37 -18.08
C LEU A 115 25.78 21.10 -17.52
N LEU A 116 25.38 19.83 -17.51
CA LEU A 116 24.08 19.40 -17.00
C LEU A 116 24.26 18.37 -15.88
N GLY A 117 23.41 18.45 -14.85
CA GLY A 117 23.36 17.47 -13.77
C GLY A 117 23.27 18.08 -12.37
N ASP A 118 23.17 17.20 -11.39
CA ASP A 118 22.95 17.57 -9.99
C ASP A 118 24.09 18.42 -9.42
N GLY A 119 25.32 18.22 -9.91
CA GLY A 119 26.49 19.01 -9.50
C GLY A 119 26.31 20.52 -9.69
N VAL A 120 25.70 20.93 -10.82
CA VAL A 120 25.41 22.34 -11.15
C VAL A 120 24.29 22.88 -10.27
N ASN A 121 23.25 22.07 -10.04
CA ASN A 121 22.10 22.43 -9.21
C ASN A 121 22.51 22.70 -7.74
N VAL A 122 23.43 21.92 -7.19
CA VAL A 122 23.98 22.18 -5.84
C VAL A 122 24.70 23.53 -5.79
N ALA A 123 25.61 23.81 -6.73
CA ALA A 123 26.39 25.05 -6.73
C ALA A 123 25.48 26.29 -6.81
N ALA A 124 24.52 26.28 -7.73
CA ALA A 124 23.54 27.36 -7.88
C ALA A 124 22.68 27.54 -6.62
N ARG A 125 22.32 26.46 -5.93
CA ARG A 125 21.52 26.60 -4.71
C ARG A 125 22.34 27.13 -3.53
N LEU A 126 23.60 26.72 -3.41
CA LEU A 126 24.52 27.27 -2.40
C LEU A 126 24.71 28.77 -2.59
N GLU A 127 24.82 29.23 -3.84
CA GLU A 127 24.84 30.65 -4.20
C GLU A 127 23.56 31.34 -3.70
N GLN A 128 22.37 30.82 -4.03
CA GLN A 128 21.09 31.46 -3.68
C GLN A 128 20.89 31.66 -2.17
N ILE A 129 21.35 30.72 -1.35
CA ILE A 129 21.24 30.81 0.12
C ILE A 129 22.42 31.55 0.77
N CYS A 130 23.46 31.84 0.00
CA CYS A 130 24.62 32.58 0.48
C CYS A 130 24.20 33.98 0.90
N GLU A 131 24.85 34.52 1.92
CA GLU A 131 24.68 35.93 2.27
C GLU A 131 25.38 36.84 1.25
N SER A 132 24.91 38.08 1.12
CA SER A 132 25.46 39.07 0.19
C SER A 132 26.95 39.32 0.46
N GLY A 133 27.80 39.13 -0.55
CA GLY A 133 29.26 39.25 -0.39
C GLY A 133 29.94 37.99 0.17
N GLY A 134 29.20 36.91 0.41
CA GLY A 134 29.72 35.66 0.95
C GLY A 134 30.13 34.62 -0.11
N LEU A 135 30.65 33.50 0.38
CA LEU A 135 30.98 32.30 -0.39
C LEU A 135 30.65 31.05 0.42
N PHE A 136 29.77 30.18 -0.10
CA PHE A 136 29.47 28.88 0.47
C PHE A 136 30.08 27.74 -0.35
N VAL A 137 30.54 26.70 0.33
CA VAL A 137 31.08 25.49 -0.30
C VAL A 137 30.31 24.25 0.18
N SER A 138 30.09 23.30 -0.72
CA SER A 138 29.48 22.01 -0.37
C SER A 138 30.41 21.14 0.46
N GLY A 139 29.87 20.10 1.10
CA GLY A 139 30.67 19.14 1.86
C GLY A 139 31.68 18.39 0.99
N THR A 140 31.33 18.05 -0.24
CA THR A 140 32.27 17.40 -1.18
C THR A 140 33.41 18.33 -1.57
N ALA A 141 33.14 19.63 -1.74
CA ALA A 141 34.19 20.62 -1.95
C ALA A 141 35.05 20.80 -0.68
N PHE A 142 34.42 20.91 0.50
CA PHE A 142 35.10 21.02 1.79
C PHE A 142 36.07 19.88 2.04
N ASP A 143 35.66 18.63 1.82
CA ASP A 143 36.49 17.44 2.01
C ASP A 143 37.77 17.50 1.14
N HIS A 144 37.70 18.12 -0.04
CA HIS A 144 38.85 18.29 -0.95
C HIS A 144 39.72 19.51 -0.67
N LEU A 145 39.25 20.47 0.15
CA LEU A 145 39.97 21.68 0.56
C LEU A 145 40.81 21.51 1.82
N GLN A 146 40.52 20.48 2.65
CA GLN A 146 41.22 20.26 3.92
C GLN A 146 42.75 20.20 3.73
N GLY A 147 43.46 21.09 4.43
CA GLY A 147 44.92 21.17 4.40
C GLY A 147 45.54 21.78 3.13
N LYS A 148 44.73 22.28 2.19
CA LYS A 148 45.20 22.84 0.90
C LYS A 148 45.00 24.35 0.76
N VAL A 149 44.17 24.95 1.62
CA VAL A 149 43.93 26.40 1.66
C VAL A 149 43.96 26.91 3.10
N GLU A 150 44.59 28.07 3.31
CA GLU A 150 44.65 28.76 4.62
C GLU A 150 43.42 29.66 4.83
N LEU A 151 42.22 29.13 4.60
CA LEU A 151 40.96 29.87 4.75
C LEU A 151 40.10 29.21 5.84
N PRO A 152 39.66 29.93 6.88
CA PRO A 152 38.75 29.38 7.88
C PRO A 152 37.40 29.04 7.25
N LEU A 153 36.88 27.85 7.59
CA LEU A 153 35.62 27.31 7.09
C LEU A 153 34.69 27.05 8.27
N GLU A 154 33.53 27.71 8.29
CA GLU A 154 32.52 27.56 9.34
C GLU A 154 31.39 26.65 8.85
N PHE A 155 31.06 25.59 9.60
CA PHE A 155 29.93 24.74 9.27
C PHE A 155 28.61 25.46 9.58
N ILE A 156 27.77 25.65 8.56
CA ILE A 156 26.49 26.36 8.70
C ILE A 156 25.26 25.44 8.70
N GLY A 157 25.50 24.12 8.74
CA GLY A 157 24.46 23.10 8.78
C GLY A 157 24.22 22.41 7.44
N GLU A 158 23.20 21.57 7.44
CA GLU A 158 22.76 20.77 6.31
C GLU A 158 21.64 21.48 5.54
N GLN A 159 21.87 21.72 4.25
CA GLN A 159 20.96 22.46 3.39
C GLN A 159 20.23 21.51 2.45
N HIS A 160 18.89 21.57 2.49
CA HIS A 160 18.06 20.82 1.56
C HIS A 160 17.92 21.60 0.27
N VAL A 161 18.31 20.97 -0.84
CA VAL A 161 18.24 21.57 -2.18
C VAL A 161 17.21 20.83 -3.02
N LYS A 162 16.42 21.57 -3.80
CA LYS A 162 15.35 21.00 -4.62
C LYS A 162 15.94 20.01 -5.62
N ASN A 163 15.32 18.84 -5.77
CA ASN A 163 15.74 17.75 -6.67
C ASN A 163 17.02 16.99 -6.27
N ILE A 164 17.49 17.10 -5.03
CA ILE A 164 18.56 16.25 -4.48
C ILE A 164 18.08 15.63 -3.17
N ALA A 165 18.06 14.30 -3.13
CA ALA A 165 17.46 13.53 -2.03
C ALA A 165 18.22 13.62 -0.70
N ARG A 166 19.51 14.00 -0.72
CA ARG A 166 20.35 14.10 0.48
C ARG A 166 20.64 15.55 0.84
N PRO A 167 20.59 15.93 2.13
CA PRO A 167 21.04 17.24 2.56
C PRO A 167 22.51 17.46 2.19
N VAL A 168 22.83 18.65 1.68
CA VAL A 168 24.19 19.06 1.38
C VAL A 168 24.77 19.72 2.63
N ARG A 169 25.82 19.14 3.22
CA ARG A 169 26.61 19.80 4.25
C ARG A 169 27.17 21.09 3.66
N THR A 170 26.94 22.23 4.29
CA THR A 170 27.38 23.53 3.76
C THR A 170 28.35 24.21 4.73
N TYR A 171 29.40 24.80 4.16
CA TYR A 171 30.40 25.54 4.91
C TYR A 171 30.53 26.94 4.35
N ARG A 172 30.59 27.94 5.24
CA ARG A 172 30.90 29.33 4.92
C ARG A 172 32.41 29.51 4.88
N VAL A 173 32.92 30.09 3.80
CA VAL A 173 34.32 30.53 3.73
C VAL A 173 34.45 31.89 4.40
N LEU A 174 35.35 32.01 5.37
CA LEU A 174 35.62 33.27 6.05
C LEU A 174 36.85 33.93 5.41
N PHE A 175 36.69 35.16 4.94
CA PHE A 175 37.78 35.98 4.41
C PHE A 175 37.52 37.47 4.72
N ASP A 176 38.59 38.26 4.69
CA ASP A 176 38.54 39.73 4.81
C ASP A 176 37.77 40.31 3.62
N GLY A 177 36.44 40.39 3.77
CA GLY A 177 35.49 40.69 2.70
C GLY A 177 34.03 40.42 3.07
N ASN A 178 33.74 39.62 4.11
CA ASN A 178 32.39 39.47 4.66
C ASN A 178 31.90 40.82 5.23
N ALA A 179 30.98 41.49 4.52
CA ALA A 179 30.42 42.77 4.95
C ALA A 179 29.72 42.64 6.32
N PRO A 180 30.02 43.49 7.32
CA PRO A 180 29.36 43.41 8.63
C PRO A 180 27.97 44.05 8.56
N SER A 181 26.91 43.31 8.90
CA SER A 181 25.57 43.90 9.02
C SER A 181 25.04 43.91 10.46
N ARG A 182 24.62 45.13 10.86
CA ARG A 182 23.80 45.56 12.00
C ARG A 182 24.42 45.64 13.40
N ARG A 183 25.08 46.79 13.63
CA ARG A 183 25.16 47.43 14.96
C ARG A 183 23.80 48.03 15.34
N PHE A 184 23.22 47.58 16.45
CA PHE A 184 22.12 48.29 17.10
C PHE A 184 22.66 49.53 17.82
N ASN A 185 22.11 50.69 17.48
CA ASN A 185 22.41 51.97 18.10
C ASN A 185 21.53 52.10 19.37
N ILE A 186 22.10 51.84 20.55
CA ILE A 186 21.49 52.28 21.82
C ILE A 186 22.27 53.50 22.29
N ARG A 187 21.73 54.68 22.01
CA ARG A 187 22.21 55.91 22.63
C ARG A 187 21.36 56.20 23.87
N ARG A 188 22.07 56.33 24.99
CA ARG A 188 21.70 56.89 26.31
C ARG A 188 21.03 55.92 27.29
N LEU A 189 21.83 55.44 28.25
CA LEU A 189 21.64 55.76 29.68
C LEU A 189 22.97 55.55 30.42
N ARG A 190 23.58 56.63 30.92
CA ARG A 190 24.70 56.56 31.88
C ARG A 190 24.11 56.47 33.29
N SER A 191 24.27 55.34 33.97
CA SER A 191 24.43 55.32 35.43
C SER A 191 25.19 54.06 35.85
N ARG A 192 26.25 54.25 36.66
CA ARG A 192 27.22 53.21 37.04
C ARG A 192 26.65 52.12 37.97
N GLY A 193 25.38 52.20 38.38
CA GLY A 193 24.73 51.20 39.24
C GLY A 193 24.05 50.05 38.47
N ALA A 194 23.63 50.26 37.22
CA ALA A 194 22.90 49.24 36.45
C ALA A 194 23.81 48.11 35.92
N LEU A 195 25.09 48.40 35.71
CA LEU A 195 26.08 47.44 35.19
C LEU A 195 26.41 46.30 36.18
N ALA A 196 26.42 46.58 37.48
CA ALA A 196 26.71 45.55 38.49
C ALA A 196 25.53 44.59 38.71
N ALA A 197 24.30 45.11 38.68
CA ALA A 197 23.08 44.30 38.77
C ALA A 197 22.89 43.43 37.51
N LEU A 198 23.15 44.00 36.32
CA LEU A 198 23.09 43.27 35.06
C LEU A 198 24.18 42.19 34.97
N ALA A 199 25.39 42.45 35.46
CA ALA A 199 26.46 41.46 35.50
C ALA A 199 26.12 40.28 36.43
N MET A 200 25.50 40.51 37.60
CA MET A 200 25.05 39.42 38.47
C MET A 200 23.89 38.62 37.87
N VAL A 201 22.93 39.28 37.21
CA VAL A 201 21.84 38.60 36.51
C VAL A 201 22.36 37.80 35.32
N LEU A 202 23.34 38.31 34.59
CA LEU A 202 23.97 37.60 33.48
C LEU A 202 24.83 36.44 33.96
N VAL A 203 25.55 36.56 35.08
CA VAL A 203 26.30 35.45 35.67
C VAL A 203 25.37 34.38 36.24
N ALA A 204 24.25 34.76 36.86
CA ALA A 204 23.23 33.83 37.33
C ALA A 204 22.49 33.14 36.17
N ALA A 205 22.19 33.86 35.09
CA ALA A 205 21.60 33.31 33.87
C ALA A 205 22.59 32.40 33.13
N PHE A 206 23.86 32.77 33.08
CA PHE A 206 24.91 31.95 32.47
C PHE A 206 25.16 30.69 33.29
N ALA A 207 25.16 30.77 34.62
CA ALA A 207 25.24 29.61 35.51
C ALA A 207 24.00 28.70 35.37
N ALA A 208 22.80 29.28 35.21
CA ALA A 208 21.57 28.51 34.94
C ALA A 208 21.59 27.84 33.55
N ILE A 209 22.19 28.46 32.54
CA ILE A 209 22.37 27.90 31.19
C ILE A 209 23.47 26.83 31.15
N TRP A 210 24.51 26.96 31.98
CA TRP A 210 25.58 25.96 32.12
C TRP A 210 25.19 24.76 32.99
N LEU A 211 24.27 24.95 33.95
CA LEU A 211 23.75 23.89 34.82
C LEU A 211 22.43 23.27 34.31
N SER A 212 21.74 23.93 33.37
CA SER A 212 20.64 23.30 32.63
C SER A 212 21.22 22.20 31.76
N PRO A 213 20.72 20.96 31.82
CA PRO A 213 21.09 19.96 30.82
C PRO A 213 20.75 20.55 29.45
N TRP A 214 21.73 20.66 28.57
CA TRP A 214 21.48 20.94 27.17
C TRP A 214 20.79 19.71 26.59
N THR A 215 19.50 19.56 26.85
CA THR A 215 18.65 18.71 26.02
C THR A 215 18.47 19.48 24.73
N THR A 216 19.28 19.14 23.73
CA THR A 216 18.83 19.29 22.35
C THR A 216 17.50 18.57 22.29
N SER A 217 16.39 19.32 22.26
CA SER A 217 15.08 18.72 22.03
C SER A 217 15.10 18.15 20.60
N ALA A 218 15.58 16.92 20.45
CA ALA A 218 15.03 16.05 19.43
C ALA A 218 13.52 16.15 19.64
N GLU A 219 12.79 16.69 18.67
CA GLU A 219 11.33 16.61 18.67
C GLU A 219 11.01 15.14 18.98
N THR A 220 10.33 14.87 20.09
CA THR A 220 9.89 13.54 20.50
C THR A 220 8.42 13.40 20.17
N ALA A 221 8.00 12.18 19.86
CA ALA A 221 6.58 11.88 19.75
C ALA A 221 5.93 12.12 21.13
N SER A 222 4.71 12.66 21.12
CA SER A 222 3.93 12.88 22.32
C SER A 222 2.71 11.97 22.33
N ILE A 223 2.48 11.29 23.46
CA ILE A 223 1.26 10.50 23.70
C ILE A 223 0.00 11.35 23.48
N ALA A 224 0.04 12.64 23.82
CA ALA A 224 -1.08 13.55 23.64
C ALA A 224 -1.40 13.87 22.17
N ARG A 225 -0.47 13.63 21.25
CA ARG A 225 -0.62 13.85 19.81
C ARG A 225 -0.90 12.58 19.02
N MET A 226 -0.89 11.42 19.68
CA MET A 226 -1.13 10.15 19.02
C MET A 226 -2.56 10.06 18.49
N ALA A 227 -2.69 9.72 17.21
CA ALA A 227 -3.98 9.54 16.55
C ALA A 227 -4.68 8.24 17.00
N LEU A 228 -3.88 7.24 17.41
CA LEU A 228 -4.33 5.96 17.93
C LEU A 228 -3.73 5.70 19.31
N PRO A 229 -4.46 5.04 20.23
CA PRO A 229 -3.93 4.74 21.55
C PRO A 229 -2.74 3.79 21.47
N LEU A 230 -1.74 4.00 22.32
CA LEU A 230 -0.63 3.05 22.46
C LEU A 230 -1.16 1.70 22.97
N PRO A 231 -0.70 0.58 22.38
CA PRO A 231 -0.98 -0.74 22.92
C PRO A 231 -0.29 -0.94 24.28
N ASP A 232 -0.83 -1.85 25.09
CA ASP A 232 -0.22 -2.25 26.36
C ASP A 232 1.11 -3.02 26.18
N LYS A 233 1.33 -3.57 24.98
CA LYS A 233 2.54 -4.29 24.58
C LYS A 233 3.54 -3.35 23.90
N PRO A 234 4.84 -3.68 23.87
CA PRO A 234 5.80 -3.01 23.00
C PRO A 234 5.26 -2.97 21.56
N SER A 235 5.20 -1.76 20.98
CA SER A 235 4.58 -1.52 19.69
C SER A 235 5.58 -1.00 18.68
N ILE A 236 5.65 -1.64 17.51
CA ILE A 236 6.64 -1.37 16.48
C ILE A 236 5.99 -1.16 15.12
N ALA A 237 6.49 -0.19 14.36
CA ALA A 237 6.26 -0.09 12.93
C ALA A 237 7.58 -0.22 12.18
N VAL A 238 7.61 -1.07 11.16
CA VAL A 238 8.78 -1.26 10.30
C VAL A 238 8.55 -0.50 9.00
N LEU A 239 9.33 0.55 8.78
CA LEU A 239 9.23 1.37 7.58
C LEU A 239 9.89 0.69 6.38
N PRO A 240 9.42 0.97 5.15
CA PRO A 240 10.04 0.50 3.91
C PRO A 240 11.53 0.80 3.89
N PHE A 241 12.36 -0.23 3.72
CA PHE A 241 13.82 -0.03 3.63
C PHE A 241 14.18 0.62 2.30
N ASP A 242 15.10 1.58 2.34
CA ASP A 242 15.59 2.22 1.13
C ASP A 242 16.36 1.22 0.24
N ASN A 243 16.05 1.19 -1.05
CA ASN A 243 16.85 0.45 -2.03
C ASN A 243 18.10 1.28 -2.40
N LEU A 244 19.27 0.85 -1.94
CA LEU A 244 20.57 1.46 -2.25
C LEU A 244 21.37 0.67 -3.29
N SER A 245 20.70 -0.23 -4.03
CA SER A 245 21.27 -0.98 -5.15
C SER A 245 21.37 -0.10 -6.39
N SER A 246 22.27 -0.44 -7.32
CA SER A 246 22.46 0.31 -8.56
C SER A 246 21.34 0.09 -9.59
N ASP A 247 20.60 -0.99 -9.44
CA ASP A 247 19.52 -1.40 -10.33
C ASP A 247 18.15 -1.09 -9.70
N PRO A 248 17.37 -0.16 -10.28
CA PRO A 248 16.01 0.15 -9.81
C PRO A 248 15.06 -1.05 -9.89
N GLU A 249 15.30 -2.02 -10.78
CA GLU A 249 14.46 -3.23 -10.90
C GLU A 249 14.55 -4.12 -9.65
N GLN A 250 15.52 -3.89 -8.76
CA GLN A 250 15.64 -4.61 -7.49
C GLN A 250 14.85 -3.98 -6.34
N ALA A 251 13.99 -3.00 -6.60
CA ALA A 251 13.13 -2.41 -5.58
C ALA A 251 12.24 -3.46 -4.88
N TYR A 252 11.77 -4.49 -5.60
CA TYR A 252 11.00 -5.59 -5.02
C TYR A 252 11.77 -6.34 -3.93
N PHE A 253 13.10 -6.41 -4.03
CA PHE A 253 13.93 -7.14 -3.08
C PHE A 253 14.00 -6.42 -1.74
N ALA A 254 14.23 -5.11 -1.75
CA ALA A 254 14.21 -4.29 -0.53
C ALA A 254 12.82 -4.31 0.13
N ASP A 255 11.76 -4.14 -0.67
CA ASP A 255 10.38 -4.19 -0.20
C ASP A 255 10.01 -5.55 0.39
N GLY A 256 10.39 -6.63 -0.29
CA GLY A 256 10.16 -8.00 0.14
C GLY A 256 10.87 -8.31 1.46
N MET A 257 12.10 -7.84 1.64
CA MET A 257 12.83 -8.00 2.90
C MET A 257 12.18 -7.21 4.05
N THR A 258 11.70 -5.99 3.80
CA THR A 258 10.93 -5.24 4.81
C THR A 258 9.65 -5.98 5.19
N GLU A 259 8.91 -6.47 4.19
CA GLU A 259 7.68 -7.23 4.40
C GLU A 259 7.92 -8.53 5.18
N ASP A 260 9.03 -9.21 4.93
CA ASP A 260 9.41 -10.41 5.69
C ASP A 260 9.74 -10.08 7.15
N LEU A 261 10.44 -8.99 7.42
CA LEU A 261 10.66 -8.53 8.80
C LEU A 261 9.32 -8.23 9.51
N ILE A 262 8.37 -7.59 8.83
CA ILE A 262 7.02 -7.36 9.36
C ILE A 262 6.33 -8.69 9.66
N THR A 263 6.40 -9.64 8.72
CA THR A 263 5.75 -10.95 8.81
C THR A 263 6.35 -11.83 9.90
N ASP A 264 7.66 -11.76 10.14
CA ASP A 264 8.30 -12.55 11.20
C ASP A 264 8.06 -11.94 12.58
N LEU A 265 8.05 -10.61 12.68
CA LEU A 265 7.67 -9.92 13.90
C LEU A 265 6.18 -10.10 14.22
N SER A 266 5.30 -10.17 13.22
CA SER A 266 3.85 -10.29 13.45
C SER A 266 3.47 -11.61 14.14
N LYS A 267 4.26 -12.66 13.93
CA LYS A 267 4.17 -13.97 14.60
C LYS A 267 4.39 -13.90 16.12
N LEU A 268 4.99 -12.83 16.63
CA LEU A 268 5.32 -12.68 18.04
C LEU A 268 4.14 -12.10 18.83
N SER A 269 3.57 -12.93 19.71
CA SER A 269 2.41 -12.58 20.53
C SER A 269 2.68 -11.52 21.59
N SER A 270 3.94 -11.30 21.94
CA SER A 270 4.41 -10.38 22.97
C SER A 270 4.65 -8.95 22.47
N ILE A 271 4.62 -8.72 21.16
CA ILE A 271 4.71 -7.39 20.54
C ILE A 271 3.46 -7.07 19.72
N PHE A 272 3.22 -5.78 19.56
CA PHE A 272 2.21 -5.25 18.65
C PHE A 272 2.92 -4.71 17.40
N VAL A 273 2.56 -5.21 16.22
CA VAL A 273 3.23 -4.85 14.96
C VAL A 273 2.23 -4.17 14.02
N ILE A 274 2.61 -3.01 13.46
CA ILE A 274 1.81 -2.37 12.41
C ILE A 274 2.01 -3.10 11.09
N ALA A 275 0.90 -3.37 10.40
CA ALA A 275 0.90 -4.07 9.13
C ALA A 275 1.57 -3.28 8.00
N ARG A 276 2.05 -4.04 7.01
CA ARG A 276 2.73 -3.53 5.81
C ARG A 276 1.96 -2.42 5.08
N ASN A 277 0.65 -2.56 4.88
CA ASN A 277 -0.12 -1.57 4.10
C ASN A 277 -0.01 -0.17 4.71
N SER A 278 -0.05 -0.09 6.05
CA SER A 278 0.12 1.14 6.81
C SER A 278 1.53 1.71 6.76
N THR A 279 2.57 0.89 6.91
CA THR A 279 3.95 1.39 6.88
C THR A 279 4.41 1.76 5.47
N PHE A 280 3.92 1.06 4.44
CA PHE A 280 4.27 1.37 3.04
C PHE A 280 3.62 2.64 2.52
N ALA A 281 2.61 3.19 3.20
CA ALA A 281 2.06 4.51 2.89
C ALA A 281 3.10 5.64 3.05
N TYR A 282 4.19 5.40 3.78
CA TYR A 282 5.31 6.33 3.99
C TYR A 282 6.43 6.17 2.96
N LYS A 283 6.38 5.16 2.08
CA LYS A 283 7.44 4.88 1.10
C LYS A 283 7.68 6.08 0.18
N GLY A 284 8.94 6.48 0.04
CA GLY A 284 9.35 7.59 -0.83
C GLY A 284 8.87 8.98 -0.36
N LYS A 285 8.32 9.10 0.85
CA LYS A 285 7.89 10.37 1.43
C LYS A 285 8.87 10.82 2.51
N PRO A 286 9.30 12.10 2.51
CA PRO A 286 10.07 12.64 3.63
C PRO A 286 9.14 12.73 4.84
N THR A 287 9.28 11.80 5.80
CA THR A 287 8.48 11.78 7.03
C THR A 287 9.38 11.64 8.25
N LYS A 288 9.05 12.39 9.31
CA LYS A 288 9.77 12.31 10.57
C LYS A 288 9.28 11.09 11.35
N VAL A 289 10.19 10.32 11.93
CA VAL A 289 9.91 9.14 12.76
C VAL A 289 8.83 9.41 13.81
N GLN A 290 8.88 10.57 14.45
CA GLN A 290 7.93 10.97 15.50
C GLN A 290 6.51 11.15 14.96
N GLN A 291 6.39 11.73 13.76
CA GLN A 291 5.10 11.89 13.10
C GLN A 291 4.51 10.52 12.76
N VAL A 292 5.33 9.59 12.24
CA VAL A 292 4.90 8.21 11.96
C VAL A 292 4.42 7.52 13.24
N ALA A 293 5.17 7.64 14.34
CA ALA A 293 4.80 7.07 15.62
C ALA A 293 3.49 7.67 16.18
N GLU A 294 3.29 8.98 16.04
CA GLU A 294 2.07 9.67 16.43
C GLU A 294 0.86 9.24 15.58
N GLU A 295 1.01 9.15 14.26
CA GLU A 295 -0.06 8.77 13.33
C GLU A 295 -0.47 7.31 13.47
N LEU A 296 0.49 6.39 13.64
CA LEU A 296 0.23 4.95 13.77
C LEU A 296 -0.03 4.50 15.22
N GLY A 297 0.20 5.39 16.19
CA GLY A 297 0.08 5.09 17.61
C GLY A 297 1.03 3.98 18.05
N VAL A 298 2.32 4.10 17.72
CA VAL A 298 3.36 3.15 18.14
C VAL A 298 4.52 3.86 18.82
N ARG A 299 5.27 3.12 19.64
CA ARG A 299 6.44 3.67 20.34
C ARG A 299 7.72 3.53 19.52
N TYR A 300 7.93 2.37 18.91
CA TYR A 300 9.18 2.03 18.25
C TYR A 300 9.03 2.06 16.73
N ILE A 301 10.03 2.59 16.05
CA ILE A 301 10.10 2.62 14.59
C ILE A 301 11.40 1.96 14.15
N LEU A 302 11.30 1.01 13.21
CA LEU A 302 12.45 0.40 12.54
C LEU A 302 12.59 1.04 11.16
N GLU A 303 13.78 1.58 10.88
CA GLU A 303 14.18 2.10 9.57
C GLU A 303 15.41 1.36 9.07
N GLY A 304 15.64 1.39 7.77
CA GLY A 304 16.79 0.69 7.19
C GLY A 304 16.98 0.90 5.71
N SER A 305 17.99 0.24 5.19
CA SER A 305 18.28 0.18 3.76
C SER A 305 18.82 -1.18 3.37
N VAL A 306 18.52 -1.59 2.14
CA VAL A 306 19.03 -2.81 1.53
C VAL A 306 19.86 -2.42 0.31
N ARG A 307 21.03 -3.04 0.17
CA ARG A 307 21.82 -2.99 -1.07
C ARG A 307 22.15 -4.40 -1.49
N ARG A 308 21.84 -4.72 -2.74
CA ARG A 308 22.26 -5.97 -3.38
C ARG A 308 23.17 -5.65 -4.57
N GLN A 309 24.31 -6.34 -4.63
CA GLN A 309 25.27 -6.21 -5.71
C GLN A 309 25.80 -7.60 -6.08
N GLY A 310 25.28 -8.14 -7.18
CA GLY A 310 25.53 -9.54 -7.55
C GLY A 310 25.04 -10.48 -6.46
N ASP A 311 25.96 -11.25 -5.88
CA ASP A 311 25.70 -12.19 -4.79
C ASP A 311 25.85 -11.58 -3.39
N GLN A 312 26.29 -10.32 -3.26
CA GLN A 312 26.48 -9.68 -1.95
C GLN A 312 25.23 -8.88 -1.55
N VAL A 313 24.80 -9.03 -0.30
CA VAL A 313 23.68 -8.31 0.30
C VAL A 313 24.18 -7.56 1.53
N ARG A 314 23.77 -6.29 1.65
CA ARG A 314 23.97 -5.45 2.83
C ARG A 314 22.64 -4.92 3.33
N ILE A 315 22.40 -5.10 4.62
CA ILE A 315 21.26 -4.56 5.34
C ILE A 315 21.79 -3.55 6.36
N ASN A 316 21.29 -2.33 6.35
CA ASN A 316 21.44 -1.42 7.50
C ASN A 316 20.08 -1.32 8.17
N ALA A 317 20.05 -1.45 9.50
CA ALA A 317 18.82 -1.35 10.27
C ALA A 317 19.06 -0.53 11.54
N GLN A 318 18.07 0.28 11.92
CA GLN A 318 18.10 1.07 13.14
C GLN A 318 16.73 1.07 13.81
N LEU A 319 16.72 0.87 15.13
CA LEU A 319 15.54 0.87 15.97
C LEU A 319 15.50 2.14 16.82
N ILE A 320 14.40 2.87 16.75
CA ILE A 320 14.26 4.20 17.36
C ILE A 320 13.11 4.18 18.38
N ASP A 321 13.35 4.68 19.59
CA ASP A 321 12.30 5.00 20.56
C ASP A 321 11.77 6.41 20.25
N ALA A 322 10.60 6.50 19.61
CA ALA A 322 10.05 7.78 19.17
C ALA A 322 9.62 8.68 20.33
N LEU A 323 9.21 8.09 21.47
CA LEU A 323 8.87 8.83 22.68
C LEU A 323 10.13 9.30 23.41
N GLY A 324 11.16 8.45 23.44
CA GLY A 324 12.45 8.73 24.07
C GLY A 324 13.39 9.60 23.23
N GLY A 325 13.14 9.73 21.92
CA GLY A 325 13.92 10.54 20.99
C GLY A 325 15.34 10.03 20.72
N HIS A 326 15.62 8.76 20.99
CA HIS A 326 16.95 8.16 20.85
C HIS A 326 16.91 6.84 20.08
N HIS A 327 18.01 6.53 19.40
CA HIS A 327 18.22 5.23 18.77
C HIS A 327 18.53 4.20 19.87
N LEU A 328 17.74 3.14 19.96
CA LEU A 328 18.04 2.01 20.84
C LEU A 328 19.25 1.23 20.31
N TRP A 329 19.31 1.10 18.98
CA TRP A 329 20.35 0.36 18.30
C TRP A 329 20.39 0.73 16.80
N ALA A 330 21.56 0.63 16.20
CA ALA A 330 21.78 0.75 14.76
C ALA A 330 22.99 -0.09 14.36
N ASP A 331 22.85 -0.91 13.33
CA ASP A 331 23.95 -1.77 12.86
C ASP A 331 23.85 -2.08 11.37
N ARG A 332 24.88 -2.75 10.89
CA ARG A 332 25.07 -3.16 9.51
C ARG A 332 25.39 -4.65 9.43
N TYR A 333 24.69 -5.32 8.54
CA TYR A 333 24.85 -6.75 8.26
C TYR A 333 25.26 -6.93 6.81
N ASP A 334 26.37 -7.62 6.60
CA ASP A 334 26.89 -8.00 5.29
C ASP A 334 26.89 -9.53 5.17
N GLY A 335 26.54 -10.05 4.00
CA GLY A 335 26.64 -11.47 3.69
C GLY A 335 26.38 -11.77 2.22
N ALA A 336 26.50 -13.05 1.86
CA ALA A 336 26.11 -13.52 0.53
C ALA A 336 24.59 -13.73 0.46
N MET A 337 24.03 -13.83 -0.76
CA MET A 337 22.61 -14.15 -0.97
C MET A 337 22.25 -15.52 -0.38
N GLY A 338 23.22 -16.45 -0.32
CA GLY A 338 23.09 -17.72 0.39
C GLY A 338 22.85 -17.61 1.90
N ASP A 339 23.29 -16.51 2.52
CA ASP A 339 23.18 -16.29 3.96
C ASP A 339 21.96 -15.44 4.35
N ILE A 340 21.08 -15.11 3.40
CA ILE A 340 20.02 -14.11 3.56
C ILE A 340 19.12 -14.35 4.78
N PHE A 341 18.73 -15.61 5.01
CA PHE A 341 17.89 -15.99 6.15
C PHE A 341 18.62 -15.79 7.48
N ALA A 342 19.90 -16.14 7.54
CA ALA A 342 20.72 -15.93 8.73
C ALA A 342 20.94 -14.43 9.02
N LEU A 343 20.95 -13.58 7.99
CA LEU A 343 20.99 -12.12 8.18
C LEU A 343 19.65 -11.60 8.74
N GLN A 344 18.51 -12.08 8.22
CA GLN A 344 17.19 -11.72 8.73
C GLN A 344 17.01 -12.16 10.19
N ASP A 345 17.38 -13.40 10.53
CA ASP A 345 17.31 -13.93 11.90
C ASP A 345 18.12 -13.08 12.90
N LYS A 346 19.29 -12.59 12.48
CA LYS A 346 20.11 -11.69 13.31
C LYS A 346 19.40 -10.36 13.56
N VAL A 347 18.83 -9.75 12.53
CA VAL A 347 18.07 -8.48 12.67
C VAL A 347 16.90 -8.67 13.63
N ILE A 348 16.12 -9.73 13.46
CA ILE A 348 14.98 -10.04 14.33
C ILE A 348 15.44 -10.29 15.78
N GLY A 349 16.53 -11.03 15.97
CA GLY A 349 17.12 -11.28 17.29
C GLY A 349 17.55 -10.01 18.02
N GLU A 350 18.18 -9.06 17.31
CA GLU A 350 18.54 -7.74 17.87
C GLU A 350 17.30 -6.91 18.21
N ILE A 351 16.27 -6.90 17.37
CA ILE A 351 15.01 -6.19 17.64
C ILE A 351 14.36 -6.73 18.92
N VAL A 352 14.21 -8.05 19.03
CA VAL A 352 13.57 -8.69 20.19
C VAL A 352 14.38 -8.43 21.47
N SER A 353 15.71 -8.49 21.38
CA SER A 353 16.62 -8.19 22.49
C SER A 353 16.50 -6.72 22.94
N ALA A 354 16.49 -5.78 21.99
CA ALA A 354 16.37 -4.34 22.27
C ALA A 354 15.00 -3.96 22.87
N LEU A 355 13.93 -4.66 22.46
CA LEU A 355 12.59 -4.47 23.02
C LEU A 355 12.40 -5.16 24.38
N THR A 356 13.40 -5.91 24.87
CA THR A 356 13.34 -6.69 26.12
C THR A 356 12.20 -7.70 26.16
N VAL A 357 11.92 -8.30 25.01
CA VAL A 357 10.82 -9.26 24.84
C VAL A 357 11.38 -10.67 24.83
N GLU A 358 10.73 -11.60 25.52
CA GLU A 358 11.07 -13.02 25.44
C GLU A 358 10.19 -13.73 24.41
N PHE A 359 10.80 -14.60 23.60
CA PHE A 359 10.07 -15.56 22.78
C PHE A 359 9.47 -16.67 23.67
N THR A 360 8.25 -17.08 23.38
CA THR A 360 7.72 -18.35 23.88
C THR A 360 8.48 -19.54 23.27
N ILE A 361 8.44 -20.72 23.91
CA ILE A 361 9.08 -21.94 23.39
C ILE A 361 8.61 -22.28 21.97
N ALA A 362 7.32 -22.07 21.67
CA ALA A 362 6.75 -22.33 20.36
C ALA A 362 7.27 -21.35 19.29
N GLU A 363 7.32 -20.05 19.62
CA GLU A 363 7.87 -19.02 18.72
C GLU A 363 9.36 -19.26 18.46
N GLN A 364 10.15 -19.67 19.48
CA GLN A 364 11.57 -20.02 19.30
C GLN A 364 11.77 -21.22 18.38
N ALA A 365 10.93 -22.25 18.52
CA ALA A 365 11.03 -23.45 17.68
C ALA A 365 10.68 -23.14 16.22
N GLN A 366 9.69 -22.27 16.00
CA GLN A 366 9.26 -21.88 14.65
C GLN A 366 10.25 -20.92 13.98
N SER A 367 10.79 -19.94 14.72
CA SER A 367 11.78 -18.99 14.20
C SER A 367 13.09 -19.65 13.76
N LYS A 368 13.50 -20.77 14.39
CA LYS A 368 14.75 -21.48 14.03
C LYS A 368 14.65 -22.34 12.78
N GLN A 369 13.48 -22.49 12.19
CA GLN A 369 13.27 -23.36 11.04
C GLN A 369 13.16 -22.53 9.76
N ALA A 370 14.25 -22.47 8.99
CA ALA A 370 14.24 -21.82 7.68
C ALA A 370 13.15 -22.43 6.78
N GLU A 371 12.33 -21.58 6.17
CA GLU A 371 11.19 -22.03 5.35
C GLU A 371 11.64 -22.66 4.02
N THR A 372 12.80 -22.24 3.52
CA THR A 372 13.49 -22.76 2.35
C THR A 372 15.01 -22.68 2.55
N SER A 373 15.76 -23.57 1.90
CA SER A 373 17.22 -23.47 1.79
C SER A 373 17.69 -22.92 0.44
N SER A 374 16.75 -22.51 -0.42
CA SER A 374 17.02 -22.06 -1.79
C SER A 374 16.84 -20.54 -1.90
N PRO A 375 17.93 -19.75 -1.96
CA PRO A 375 17.85 -18.32 -2.15
C PRO A 375 17.14 -17.92 -3.46
N GLN A 376 17.25 -18.75 -4.49
CA GLN A 376 16.57 -18.51 -5.78
C GLN A 376 15.06 -18.77 -5.68
N ALA A 377 14.62 -19.75 -4.88
CA ALA A 377 13.20 -19.96 -4.61
C ALA A 377 12.61 -18.79 -3.83
N TYR A 378 13.36 -18.29 -2.85
CA TYR A 378 13.02 -17.10 -2.09
C TYR A 378 12.93 -15.83 -2.95
N ASP A 379 13.92 -15.59 -3.80
CA ASP A 379 13.92 -14.46 -4.76
C ASP A 379 12.67 -14.50 -5.66
N ALA A 380 12.34 -15.67 -6.21
CA ALA A 380 11.13 -15.87 -7.01
C ALA A 380 9.84 -15.64 -6.19
N LEU A 381 9.81 -16.05 -4.92
CA LEU A 381 8.68 -15.77 -4.03
C LEU A 381 8.48 -14.25 -3.85
N LEU A 382 9.55 -13.48 -3.62
CA LEU A 382 9.46 -12.03 -3.46
C LEU A 382 8.95 -11.34 -4.73
N GLN A 383 9.41 -11.77 -5.91
CA GLN A 383 8.91 -11.26 -7.19
C GLN A 383 7.41 -11.53 -7.36
N GLY A 384 6.95 -12.74 -7.00
CA GLY A 384 5.53 -13.06 -7.05
C GLY A 384 4.69 -12.21 -6.10
N TRP A 385 5.17 -11.94 -4.88
CA TRP A 385 4.46 -11.08 -3.93
C TRP A 385 4.40 -9.63 -4.38
N ASP A 386 5.47 -9.10 -4.96
CA ASP A 386 5.48 -7.74 -5.53
C ASP A 386 4.34 -7.56 -6.53
N HIS A 387 4.16 -8.52 -7.45
CA HIS A 387 3.02 -8.55 -8.37
C HIS A 387 1.67 -8.73 -7.65
N LEU A 388 1.54 -9.73 -6.78
CA LEU A 388 0.26 -10.03 -6.12
C LEU A 388 -0.25 -8.86 -5.25
N ARG A 389 0.65 -8.02 -4.72
CA ARG A 389 0.32 -6.83 -3.91
C ARG A 389 -0.27 -5.67 -4.72
N ARG A 390 -0.14 -5.66 -6.05
CA ARG A 390 -0.73 -4.62 -6.92
C ARG A 390 -2.23 -4.82 -7.20
N ASP A 391 -2.78 -5.94 -6.72
CA ASP A 391 -4.22 -6.23 -6.60
C ASP A 391 -5.05 -5.95 -7.86
N SER A 392 -4.57 -6.44 -9.01
CA SER A 392 -5.32 -6.46 -10.27
C SER A 392 -5.31 -7.88 -10.87
N GLU A 393 -6.22 -8.11 -11.83
CA GLU A 393 -6.29 -9.38 -12.56
C GLU A 393 -4.96 -9.70 -13.25
N ASP A 394 -4.45 -8.76 -14.06
CA ASP A 394 -3.20 -8.89 -14.80
C ASP A 394 -1.99 -9.12 -13.87
N GLU A 395 -1.90 -8.38 -12.77
CA GLU A 395 -0.80 -8.54 -11.82
C GLU A 395 -0.90 -9.85 -11.03
N THR A 396 -2.10 -10.33 -10.71
CA THR A 396 -2.28 -11.65 -10.08
C THR A 396 -1.86 -12.78 -11.04
N LEU A 397 -2.17 -12.66 -12.33
CA LEU A 397 -1.75 -13.62 -13.34
C LEU A 397 -0.21 -13.61 -13.55
N LYS A 398 0.42 -12.43 -13.49
CA LYS A 398 1.89 -12.30 -13.52
C LYS A 398 2.57 -12.88 -12.28
N ALA A 399 1.93 -12.85 -11.12
CA ALA A 399 2.48 -13.42 -9.88
C ALA A 399 2.62 -14.95 -9.92
N ILE A 400 1.68 -15.65 -10.57
CA ILE A 400 1.60 -17.13 -10.56
C ILE A 400 2.89 -17.79 -11.09
N PRO A 401 3.43 -17.43 -12.29
CA PRO A 401 4.66 -18.02 -12.79
C PRO A 401 5.87 -17.89 -11.84
N TYR A 402 5.96 -16.80 -11.08
CA TYR A 402 7.02 -16.62 -10.09
C TYR A 402 6.87 -17.57 -8.91
N PHE A 403 5.65 -17.74 -8.39
CA PHE A 403 5.40 -18.73 -7.34
C PHE A 403 5.57 -20.17 -7.84
N GLU A 404 5.19 -20.46 -9.09
CA GLU A 404 5.44 -21.76 -9.74
C GLU A 404 6.95 -22.04 -9.86
N LYS A 405 7.74 -21.03 -10.22
CA LYS A 405 9.21 -21.11 -10.22
C LYS A 405 9.76 -21.37 -8.82
N ALA A 406 9.23 -20.71 -7.79
CA ALA A 406 9.66 -20.92 -6.41
C ALA A 406 9.44 -22.38 -5.96
N VAL A 407 8.26 -22.97 -6.24
CA VAL A 407 7.99 -24.38 -5.89
C VAL A 407 8.73 -25.38 -6.80
N ALA A 408 9.10 -24.99 -8.02
CA ALA A 408 9.96 -25.82 -8.87
C ALA A 408 11.40 -25.88 -8.35
N LEU A 409 11.88 -24.80 -7.74
CA LEU A 409 13.21 -24.70 -7.12
C LEU A 409 13.26 -25.35 -5.73
N ASP A 410 12.17 -25.31 -4.98
CA ASP A 410 12.01 -26.00 -3.69
C ASP A 410 10.57 -26.56 -3.55
N PRO A 411 10.36 -27.86 -3.87
CA PRO A 411 9.05 -28.49 -3.82
C PRO A 411 8.40 -28.59 -2.44
N ASP A 412 9.16 -28.40 -1.36
CA ASP A 412 8.65 -28.43 0.02
C ASP A 412 8.50 -27.01 0.63
N TYR A 413 8.60 -25.97 -0.21
CA TYR A 413 8.47 -24.58 0.21
C TYR A 413 7.01 -24.20 0.50
N SER A 414 6.59 -24.45 1.74
CA SER A 414 5.22 -24.26 2.23
C SER A 414 4.65 -22.86 1.94
N ARG A 415 5.45 -21.80 2.14
CA ARG A 415 5.03 -20.41 1.89
C ARG A 415 4.76 -20.12 0.40
N ALA A 416 5.53 -20.69 -0.51
CA ALA A 416 5.28 -20.56 -1.95
C ALA A 416 4.00 -21.31 -2.38
N HIS A 417 3.74 -22.49 -1.81
CA HIS A 417 2.46 -23.17 -2.01
C HIS A 417 1.28 -22.38 -1.42
N ALA A 418 1.42 -21.78 -0.25
CA ALA A 418 0.39 -20.91 0.33
C ALA A 418 0.11 -19.68 -0.55
N ALA A 419 1.15 -19.08 -1.14
CA ALA A 419 1.03 -17.97 -2.09
C ALA A 419 0.29 -18.40 -3.38
N LEU A 420 0.59 -19.58 -3.93
CA LEU A 420 -0.17 -20.13 -5.06
C LEU A 420 -1.64 -20.39 -4.71
N ALA A 421 -1.91 -20.94 -3.53
CA ALA A 421 -3.28 -21.12 -3.06
C ALA A 421 -4.01 -19.78 -2.94
N SER A 422 -3.36 -18.75 -2.39
CA SER A 422 -3.91 -17.39 -2.26
C SER A 422 -4.22 -16.76 -3.62
N ALA A 423 -3.28 -16.82 -4.58
CA ALA A 423 -3.47 -16.25 -5.92
C ALA A 423 -4.60 -16.96 -6.69
N ASN A 424 -4.67 -18.29 -6.64
CA ASN A 424 -5.75 -19.04 -7.29
C ASN A 424 -7.09 -18.87 -6.56
N TRP A 425 -7.08 -18.70 -5.23
CA TRP A 425 -8.28 -18.36 -4.48
C TRP A 425 -8.84 -17.00 -4.89
N ARG A 426 -7.96 -15.99 -5.05
CA ARG A 426 -8.35 -14.67 -5.56
C ARG A 426 -9.01 -14.79 -6.94
N ILE A 427 -8.41 -15.52 -7.88
CA ILE A 427 -9.01 -15.77 -9.19
C ILE A 427 -10.39 -16.41 -9.07
N ALA A 428 -10.54 -17.41 -8.19
CA ALA A 428 -11.81 -18.09 -8.00
C ALA A 428 -12.90 -17.14 -7.48
N VAL A 429 -12.60 -16.25 -6.53
CA VAL A 429 -13.62 -15.37 -5.93
C VAL A 429 -13.87 -14.07 -6.69
N SER A 430 -12.98 -13.67 -7.61
CA SER A 430 -13.08 -12.40 -8.33
C SER A 430 -13.84 -12.46 -9.66
N ASN A 431 -14.25 -13.64 -10.13
CA ASN A 431 -14.98 -13.85 -11.41
C ASN A 431 -14.32 -13.16 -12.63
N TRP A 432 -13.00 -13.19 -12.66
CA TRP A 432 -12.13 -12.56 -13.64
C TRP A 432 -12.13 -13.28 -15.00
N GLU A 433 -12.41 -12.55 -16.08
CA GLU A 433 -12.60 -13.11 -17.43
C GLU A 433 -11.28 -13.50 -18.13
N ALA A 434 -10.23 -12.69 -18.01
CA ALA A 434 -8.93 -12.91 -18.68
C ALA A 434 -8.16 -14.09 -18.08
N ALA A 435 -8.44 -14.47 -16.83
CA ALA A 435 -7.88 -15.68 -16.23
C ALA A 435 -8.26 -16.95 -16.99
N ASN A 436 -9.45 -17.00 -17.64
CA ASN A 436 -9.94 -18.07 -18.51
C ASN A 436 -9.76 -19.53 -18.00
N ILE A 437 -9.61 -19.71 -16.68
CA ILE A 437 -9.51 -21.03 -16.04
C ILE A 437 -10.84 -21.48 -15.42
N GLY A 438 -11.79 -20.56 -15.24
CA GLY A 438 -13.08 -20.82 -14.59
C GLY A 438 -12.93 -21.13 -13.09
N PHE A 439 -14.02 -20.94 -12.33
CA PHE A 439 -14.06 -21.18 -10.88
C PHE A 439 -13.57 -22.58 -10.49
N GLU A 440 -14.00 -23.62 -11.22
CA GLU A 440 -13.70 -25.01 -10.90
C GLU A 440 -12.21 -25.34 -10.97
N LYS A 441 -11.53 -24.99 -12.07
CA LYS A 441 -10.08 -25.27 -12.19
C LYS A 441 -9.26 -24.41 -11.25
N ALA A 442 -9.71 -23.18 -10.96
CA ALA A 442 -9.08 -22.34 -9.93
C ALA A 442 -9.14 -23.03 -8.55
N MET A 443 -10.31 -23.57 -8.18
CA MET A 443 -10.49 -24.33 -6.93
C MET A 443 -9.64 -25.60 -6.87
N GLU A 444 -9.53 -26.36 -7.97
CA GLU A 444 -8.64 -27.53 -8.02
C GLU A 444 -7.17 -27.16 -7.71
N ARG A 445 -6.72 -26.01 -8.21
CA ARG A 445 -5.38 -25.48 -7.92
C ARG A 445 -5.24 -25.05 -6.46
N VAL A 446 -6.26 -24.42 -5.90
CA VAL A 446 -6.32 -24.05 -4.47
C VAL A 446 -6.15 -25.30 -3.59
N ASP A 447 -6.98 -26.33 -3.80
CA ASP A 447 -6.97 -27.55 -2.99
C ASP A 447 -5.61 -28.26 -3.05
N ARG A 448 -5.05 -28.39 -4.27
CA ARG A 448 -3.73 -29.00 -4.49
C ARG A 448 -2.64 -28.27 -3.71
N HIS A 449 -2.58 -26.95 -3.79
CA HIS A 449 -1.51 -26.19 -3.15
C HIS A 449 -1.72 -26.03 -1.63
N LEU A 450 -2.96 -25.96 -1.14
CA LEU A 450 -3.24 -26.01 0.29
C LEU A 450 -2.78 -27.34 0.92
N ALA A 451 -3.03 -28.47 0.26
CA ALA A 451 -2.60 -29.78 0.74
C ALA A 451 -1.07 -29.88 0.89
N LEU A 452 -0.31 -29.23 0.01
CA LEU A 452 1.15 -29.17 0.08
C LEU A 452 1.63 -28.16 1.14
N ALA A 453 1.03 -26.96 1.18
CA ALA A 453 1.39 -25.92 2.12
C ALA A 453 1.20 -26.36 3.59
N LEU A 454 0.09 -27.05 3.88
CA LEU A 454 -0.29 -27.50 5.22
C LEU A 454 0.52 -28.69 5.77
N ARG A 455 1.49 -29.21 5.01
CA ARG A 455 2.47 -30.20 5.53
C ARG A 455 3.37 -29.62 6.62
N LYS A 456 3.55 -28.30 6.64
CA LYS A 456 4.25 -27.53 7.67
C LYS A 456 3.30 -26.46 8.22
N PRO A 457 3.42 -26.04 9.50
CA PRO A 457 2.60 -24.96 10.04
C PRO A 457 2.81 -23.64 9.25
N ASN A 458 1.74 -23.11 8.67
CA ASN A 458 1.79 -21.88 7.87
C ASN A 458 0.49 -21.07 8.07
N SER A 459 0.62 -19.84 8.57
CA SER A 459 -0.53 -18.97 8.88
C SER A 459 -1.41 -18.72 7.65
N LEU A 460 -0.80 -18.26 6.55
CA LEU A 460 -1.51 -17.97 5.29
C LEU A 460 -2.26 -19.18 4.76
N ALA A 461 -1.66 -20.38 4.78
CA ALA A 461 -2.34 -21.60 4.33
C ALA A 461 -3.57 -21.95 5.19
N TYR A 462 -3.48 -21.78 6.52
CA TYR A 462 -4.63 -21.95 7.40
C TYR A 462 -5.70 -20.88 7.17
N ALA A 463 -5.31 -19.62 6.91
CA ALA A 463 -6.23 -18.52 6.62
C ALA A 463 -6.99 -18.75 5.31
N ILE A 464 -6.30 -19.09 4.22
CA ILE A 464 -6.94 -19.44 2.94
C ILE A 464 -7.82 -20.68 3.08
N SER A 465 -7.38 -21.70 3.84
CA SER A 465 -8.24 -22.86 4.14
C SER A 465 -9.50 -22.46 4.90
N ALA A 466 -9.44 -21.49 5.81
CA ALA A 466 -10.59 -20.98 6.53
C ALA A 466 -11.57 -20.26 5.59
N GLU A 467 -11.08 -19.40 4.70
CA GLU A 467 -11.89 -18.70 3.69
C GLU A 467 -12.59 -19.68 2.74
N VAL A 468 -11.88 -20.72 2.27
CA VAL A 468 -12.46 -21.78 1.43
C VAL A 468 -13.58 -22.52 2.16
N LEU A 469 -13.33 -22.95 3.41
CA LEU A 469 -14.33 -23.65 4.22
C LEU A 469 -15.54 -22.77 4.55
N ALA A 470 -15.30 -21.49 4.85
CA ALA A 470 -16.35 -20.50 5.10
C ALA A 470 -17.21 -20.29 3.84
N ARG A 471 -16.59 -20.24 2.66
CA ARG A 471 -17.31 -20.17 1.38
C ARG A 471 -18.19 -21.39 1.13
N GLN A 472 -17.77 -22.55 1.61
CA GLN A 472 -18.55 -23.79 1.56
C GLN A 472 -19.61 -23.90 2.67
N GLY A 473 -19.66 -22.93 3.60
CA GLY A 473 -20.56 -22.91 4.74
C GLY A 473 -20.14 -23.80 5.91
N GLN A 474 -18.93 -24.37 5.86
CA GLN A 474 -18.35 -25.18 6.94
C GLN A 474 -17.74 -24.27 8.02
N TYR A 475 -18.56 -23.42 8.64
CA TYR A 475 -18.08 -22.36 9.53
C TYR A 475 -17.36 -22.86 10.78
N ALA A 476 -17.76 -24.00 11.36
CA ALA A 476 -17.08 -24.57 12.52
C ALA A 476 -15.63 -24.98 12.18
N GLU A 477 -15.43 -25.61 11.03
CA GLU A 477 -14.10 -26.00 10.56
C GLU A 477 -13.29 -24.77 10.12
N ALA A 478 -13.93 -23.81 9.43
CA ALA A 478 -13.32 -22.53 9.07
C ALA A 478 -12.83 -21.78 10.32
N PHE A 479 -13.64 -21.73 11.38
CA PHE A 479 -13.28 -21.09 12.63
C PHE A 479 -12.08 -21.77 13.31
N ALA A 480 -12.01 -23.11 13.26
CA ALA A 480 -10.86 -23.85 13.76
C ALA A 480 -9.58 -23.55 12.94
N LYS A 481 -9.69 -23.44 11.61
CA LYS A 481 -8.57 -23.07 10.74
C LYS A 481 -8.09 -21.65 11.00
N ILE A 482 -8.98 -20.66 11.07
CA ILE A 482 -8.56 -19.27 11.31
C ILE A 482 -7.99 -19.09 12.71
N SER A 483 -8.54 -19.79 13.71
CA SER A 483 -7.96 -19.80 15.07
C SER A 483 -6.55 -20.36 15.08
N ARG A 484 -6.25 -21.36 14.24
CA ARG A 484 -4.90 -21.89 14.07
C ARG A 484 -3.98 -20.89 13.37
N ALA A 485 -4.46 -20.18 12.35
CA ALA A 485 -3.70 -19.11 11.68
C ALA A 485 -3.32 -18.00 12.66
N MET A 486 -4.29 -17.50 13.44
CA MET A 486 -4.05 -16.47 14.48
C MET A 486 -3.10 -16.94 15.59
N GLY A 487 -3.10 -18.24 15.91
CA GLY A 487 -2.13 -18.79 16.86
C GLY A 487 -0.70 -18.85 16.33
N LEU A 488 -0.51 -18.78 15.00
CA LEU A 488 0.80 -18.69 14.35
C LEU A 488 1.20 -17.25 14.04
N ASP A 489 0.22 -16.40 13.72
CA ASP A 489 0.41 -15.00 13.35
C ASP A 489 -0.68 -14.10 13.97
N PRO A 490 -0.50 -13.70 15.24
CA PRO A 490 -1.50 -12.94 15.99
C PRO A 490 -1.58 -11.46 15.60
N ASN A 491 -0.61 -10.92 14.84
CA ASN A 491 -0.64 -9.54 14.34
C ASN A 491 -0.93 -9.45 12.83
N ASP A 492 -1.38 -10.52 12.18
CA ASP A 492 -1.85 -10.43 10.79
C ASP A 492 -3.29 -9.86 10.76
N PRO A 493 -3.51 -8.66 10.19
CA PRO A 493 -4.84 -8.06 10.14
C PRO A 493 -5.82 -8.84 9.27
N GLU A 494 -5.36 -9.57 8.25
CA GLU A 494 -6.24 -10.40 7.40
C GLU A 494 -6.79 -11.60 8.18
N ASN A 495 -6.03 -12.13 9.15
CA ASN A 495 -6.52 -13.19 10.03
C ASN A 495 -7.70 -12.73 10.88
N HIS A 496 -7.59 -11.53 11.48
CA HIS A 496 -8.67 -10.90 12.23
C HIS A 496 -9.90 -10.64 11.35
N LEU A 497 -9.68 -10.14 10.13
CA LEU A 497 -10.75 -9.84 9.19
C LEU A 497 -11.49 -11.12 8.75
N SER A 498 -10.75 -12.18 8.42
CA SER A 498 -11.31 -13.48 8.06
C SER A 498 -12.16 -14.08 9.19
N LYS A 499 -11.67 -14.00 10.44
CA LYS A 499 -12.43 -14.40 11.62
C LYS A 499 -13.71 -13.58 11.78
N ALA A 500 -13.65 -12.27 11.58
CA ALA A 500 -14.82 -11.41 11.63
C ALA A 500 -15.88 -11.79 10.59
N ARG A 501 -15.46 -12.15 9.36
CA ARG A 501 -16.39 -12.65 8.32
C ARG A 501 -17.11 -13.93 8.77
N ILE A 502 -16.38 -14.89 9.33
CA ILE A 502 -16.94 -16.15 9.85
C ILE A 502 -17.90 -15.88 11.03
N LEU A 503 -17.54 -14.95 11.92
CA LEU A 503 -18.38 -14.56 13.05
C LEU A 503 -19.68 -13.88 12.58
N ASN A 504 -19.59 -12.96 11.61
CA ASN A 504 -20.78 -12.36 10.99
C ASN A 504 -21.67 -13.43 10.33
N ALA A 505 -21.07 -14.33 9.57
CA ALA A 505 -21.80 -15.42 8.91
C ALA A 505 -22.55 -16.33 9.90
N THR A 506 -22.07 -16.43 11.15
CA THR A 506 -22.69 -17.24 12.21
C THR A 506 -23.49 -16.41 13.22
N GLY A 507 -23.74 -15.13 12.95
CA GLY A 507 -24.56 -14.25 13.78
C GLY A 507 -23.86 -13.66 15.01
N GLN A 508 -22.56 -13.89 15.19
CA GLN A 508 -21.74 -13.38 16.30
C GLN A 508 -21.19 -11.99 16.01
N ALA A 509 -22.08 -11.06 15.66
CA ALA A 509 -21.71 -9.74 15.17
C ALA A 509 -20.97 -8.83 16.18
N PRO A 510 -21.26 -8.86 17.51
CA PRO A 510 -20.48 -8.09 18.48
C PRO A 510 -19.01 -8.54 18.54
N GLU A 511 -18.77 -9.84 18.49
CA GLU A 511 -17.43 -10.43 18.40
C GLU A 511 -16.77 -10.03 17.08
N ALA A 512 -17.50 -10.11 15.96
CA ALA A 512 -17.01 -9.71 14.65
C ALA A 512 -16.56 -8.25 14.63
N GLU A 513 -17.36 -7.33 15.17
CA GLU A 513 -17.01 -5.91 15.26
C GLU A 513 -15.69 -5.69 16.01
N ARG A 514 -15.46 -6.41 17.12
CA ARG A 514 -14.19 -6.33 17.86
C ARG A 514 -13.00 -6.81 17.02
N GLU A 515 -13.16 -7.92 16.29
CA GLU A 515 -12.10 -8.44 15.42
C GLU A 515 -11.80 -7.48 14.25
N VAL A 516 -12.81 -6.87 13.62
CA VAL A 516 -12.58 -5.86 12.57
C VAL A 516 -11.89 -4.62 13.14
N GLN A 517 -12.29 -4.14 14.32
CA GLN A 517 -11.63 -3.01 14.98
C GLN A 517 -10.16 -3.32 15.31
N GLN A 518 -9.87 -4.57 15.73
CA GLN A 518 -8.50 -5.02 15.93
C GLN A 518 -7.70 -5.03 14.63
N ALA A 519 -8.29 -5.55 13.54
CA ALA A 519 -7.67 -5.53 12.21
C ALA A 519 -7.36 -4.08 11.76
N MET A 520 -8.29 -3.15 11.93
CA MET A 520 -8.12 -1.73 11.62
C MET A 520 -7.09 -1.03 12.53
N ARG A 521 -6.89 -1.54 13.76
CA ARG A 521 -5.87 -1.01 14.68
C ARG A 521 -4.46 -1.46 14.29
N VAL A 522 -4.33 -2.71 13.82
CA VAL A 522 -3.09 -3.30 13.31
C VAL A 522 -2.73 -2.72 11.94
N ASP A 523 -3.72 -2.43 11.10
CA ASP A 523 -3.55 -1.77 9.80
C ASP A 523 -4.33 -0.44 9.71
N PRO A 524 -3.86 0.67 10.32
CA PRO A 524 -4.55 1.98 10.29
C PRO A 524 -4.87 2.56 8.90
N GLN A 525 -4.12 2.18 7.86
CA GLN A 525 -4.35 2.52 6.45
C GLN A 525 -5.06 1.37 5.71
N TYR A 526 -6.03 0.74 6.37
CA TYR A 526 -6.77 -0.41 5.87
C TYR A 526 -7.50 -0.13 4.52
N PRO A 527 -7.66 -1.17 3.68
CA PRO A 527 -8.46 -1.08 2.47
C PRO A 527 -9.97 -0.92 2.77
N PRO A 528 -10.78 -0.45 1.79
CA PRO A 528 -12.23 -0.27 1.97
C PRO A 528 -12.98 -1.54 2.44
N SER A 529 -12.45 -2.72 2.14
CA SER A 529 -13.04 -4.01 2.54
C SER A 529 -13.19 -4.15 4.06
N TYR A 530 -12.36 -3.49 4.87
CA TYR A 530 -12.46 -3.53 6.34
C TYR A 530 -13.72 -2.80 6.81
N LEU A 531 -14.01 -1.65 6.20
CA LEU A 531 -15.22 -0.88 6.50
C LEU A 531 -16.48 -1.65 6.11
N ARG A 532 -16.45 -2.42 5.03
CA ARG A 532 -17.55 -3.30 4.62
C ARG A 532 -17.85 -4.36 5.69
N VAL A 533 -16.83 -5.08 6.18
CA VAL A 533 -17.02 -6.09 7.25
C VAL A 533 -17.53 -5.42 8.54
N LEU A 534 -17.02 -4.22 8.86
CA LEU A 534 -17.50 -3.44 10.01
C LEU A 534 -18.99 -3.06 9.85
N ALA A 535 -19.37 -2.56 8.68
CA ALA A 535 -20.75 -2.14 8.42
C ALA A 535 -21.73 -3.31 8.52
N ILE A 536 -21.35 -4.50 8.05
CA ILE A 536 -22.17 -5.71 8.20
C ILE A 536 -22.29 -6.09 9.68
N SER A 537 -21.21 -6.03 10.44
CA SER A 537 -21.24 -6.27 11.90
C SER A 537 -22.18 -5.28 12.60
N GLN A 538 -22.15 -4.00 12.20
CA GLN A 538 -23.04 -2.96 12.72
C GLN A 538 -24.50 -3.19 12.32
N PHE A 539 -24.74 -3.56 11.06
CA PHE A 539 -26.08 -3.86 10.55
C PHE A 539 -26.71 -5.06 11.26
N HIS A 540 -25.95 -6.15 11.45
CA HIS A 540 -26.38 -7.31 12.23
C HIS A 540 -26.77 -6.92 13.66
N GLN A 541 -26.13 -5.93 14.26
CA GLN A 541 -26.45 -5.43 15.60
C GLN A 541 -27.58 -4.38 15.61
N GLU A 542 -28.25 -4.16 14.48
CA GLU A 542 -29.31 -3.15 14.31
C GLU A 542 -28.82 -1.71 14.51
N LYS A 543 -27.50 -1.49 14.45
CA LYS A 543 -26.87 -0.16 14.46
C LYS A 543 -26.96 0.46 13.06
N TYR A 544 -28.17 0.54 12.50
CA TYR A 544 -28.40 0.93 11.10
C TYR A 544 -27.83 2.30 10.73
N ARG A 545 -27.83 3.25 11.68
CA ARG A 545 -27.23 4.58 11.50
C ARG A 545 -25.71 4.50 11.31
N ASP A 546 -25.04 3.65 12.08
CA ASP A 546 -23.59 3.50 12.00
C ASP A 546 -23.21 2.68 10.77
N ALA A 547 -23.95 1.61 10.47
CA ALA A 547 -23.80 0.83 9.25
C ALA A 547 -23.94 1.72 7.99
N ALA A 548 -24.98 2.57 7.94
CA ALA A 548 -25.16 3.51 6.83
C ALA A 548 -23.98 4.48 6.69
N LYS A 549 -23.52 5.10 7.78
CA LYS A 549 -22.35 6.01 7.76
C LYS A 549 -21.08 5.29 7.29
N THR A 550 -20.87 4.06 7.73
CA THR A 550 -19.71 3.26 7.35
C THR A 550 -19.78 2.90 5.86
N LEU A 551 -20.93 2.47 5.35
CA LEU A 551 -21.14 2.16 3.92
C LEU A 551 -21.08 3.40 3.04
N GLU A 552 -21.58 4.56 3.49
CA GLU A 552 -21.44 5.84 2.79
C GLU A 552 -19.96 6.15 2.50
N ARG A 553 -19.02 5.82 3.43
CA ARG A 553 -17.57 5.94 3.20
C ARG A 553 -17.04 4.94 2.17
N VAL A 554 -17.61 3.75 2.10
CA VAL A 554 -17.23 2.71 1.12
C VAL A 554 -17.69 3.13 -0.27
N VAL A 555 -18.97 3.45 -0.45
CA VAL A 555 -19.53 3.81 -1.76
C VAL A 555 -19.04 5.17 -2.28
N ALA A 556 -18.61 6.08 -1.39
CA ALA A 556 -17.95 7.34 -1.80
C ALA A 556 -16.62 7.11 -2.54
N ARG A 557 -16.00 5.93 -2.38
CA ARG A 557 -14.81 5.50 -3.12
C ARG A 557 -15.15 4.70 -4.38
N GLN A 558 -16.40 4.76 -4.85
CA GLN A 558 -16.94 3.98 -5.97
C GLN A 558 -16.76 2.48 -5.76
N SER A 559 -17.52 1.92 -4.82
CA SER A 559 -17.46 0.47 -4.57
C SER A 559 -17.77 -0.32 -5.84
N ASP A 560 -16.98 -1.37 -6.04
CA ASP A 560 -17.10 -2.40 -7.07
C ASP A 560 -17.93 -3.61 -6.61
N VAL A 561 -18.39 -3.62 -5.35
CA VAL A 561 -19.20 -4.68 -4.78
C VAL A 561 -20.65 -4.23 -4.70
N SER A 562 -21.52 -4.89 -5.48
CA SER A 562 -22.94 -4.56 -5.58
C SER A 562 -23.64 -4.58 -4.21
N GLU A 563 -23.28 -5.54 -3.36
CA GLU A 563 -23.91 -5.81 -2.09
C GLU A 563 -23.74 -4.65 -1.09
N ASP A 564 -22.67 -3.86 -1.21
CA ASP A 564 -22.47 -2.64 -0.40
C ASP A 564 -23.64 -1.68 -0.56
N TYR A 565 -24.08 -1.49 -1.81
CA TYR A 565 -25.23 -0.65 -2.14
C TYR A 565 -26.54 -1.26 -1.60
N ALA A 566 -26.72 -2.57 -1.72
CA ALA A 566 -27.91 -3.25 -1.20
C ALA A 566 -28.04 -3.09 0.33
N THR A 567 -26.95 -3.28 1.07
CA THR A 567 -26.98 -3.11 2.55
C THR A 567 -27.14 -1.65 2.94
N LEU A 568 -26.62 -0.71 2.15
CA LEU A 568 -26.85 0.73 2.37
C LEU A 568 -28.32 1.11 2.14
N VAL A 569 -28.92 0.66 1.04
CA VAL A 569 -30.35 0.86 0.74
C VAL A 569 -31.23 0.25 1.83
N SER A 570 -30.90 -0.96 2.29
CA SER A 570 -31.59 -1.59 3.41
C SER A 570 -31.48 -0.78 4.71
N SER A 571 -30.29 -0.25 4.99
CA SER A 571 -30.04 0.63 6.14
C SER A 571 -30.89 1.91 6.04
N PHE A 572 -31.00 2.51 4.85
CA PHE A 572 -31.87 3.67 4.62
C PHE A 572 -33.35 3.33 4.88
N GLY A 573 -33.83 2.18 4.42
CA GLY A 573 -35.20 1.74 4.69
C GLY A 573 -35.50 1.56 6.18
N HIS A 574 -34.57 0.98 6.96
CA HIS A 574 -34.73 0.89 8.42
C HIS A 574 -34.73 2.25 9.12
N LEU A 575 -34.02 3.23 8.56
CA LEU A 575 -33.94 4.60 9.07
C LEU A 575 -35.09 5.49 8.57
N GLY A 576 -35.93 5.01 7.65
CA GLY A 576 -36.96 5.81 6.98
C GLY A 576 -36.37 6.93 6.10
N ARG A 577 -35.12 6.78 5.64
CA ARG A 577 -34.46 7.71 4.71
C ARG A 577 -34.84 7.35 3.27
N THR A 578 -35.31 8.32 2.52
CA THR A 578 -35.60 8.18 1.07
C THR A 578 -34.47 8.71 0.20
N ASP A 579 -33.73 9.70 0.69
CA ASP A 579 -32.66 10.35 -0.07
C ASP A 579 -31.53 9.38 -0.38
N GLY A 580 -31.15 9.30 -1.65
CA GLY A 580 -30.11 8.40 -2.14
C GLY A 580 -30.54 6.94 -2.35
N VAL A 581 -31.77 6.53 -2.00
CA VAL A 581 -32.22 5.14 -2.22
C VAL A 581 -32.16 4.76 -3.70
N GLN A 582 -32.81 5.54 -4.56
CA GLN A 582 -32.88 5.25 -6.00
C GLN A 582 -31.50 5.26 -6.68
N GLU A 583 -30.66 6.23 -6.31
CA GLU A 583 -29.28 6.33 -6.81
C GLU A 583 -28.46 5.08 -6.45
N ASN A 584 -28.58 4.56 -5.23
CA ASN A 584 -27.83 3.37 -4.82
C ASN A 584 -28.41 2.08 -5.44
N ILE A 585 -29.71 2.01 -5.73
CA ILE A 585 -30.30 0.91 -6.53
C ILE A 585 -29.73 0.93 -7.96
N GLU A 586 -29.64 2.10 -8.58
CA GLU A 586 -29.06 2.23 -9.92
C GLU A 586 -27.58 1.82 -9.95
N LYS A 587 -26.81 2.20 -8.92
CA LYS A 587 -25.40 1.77 -8.77
C LYS A 587 -25.27 0.27 -8.55
N TYR A 588 -26.13 -0.34 -7.76
CA TYR A 588 -26.19 -1.81 -7.63
C TYR A 588 -26.38 -2.44 -9.02
N ASN A 589 -27.41 -2.01 -9.76
CA ASN A 589 -27.77 -2.60 -11.04
C ASN A 589 -26.68 -2.41 -12.10
N ALA A 590 -25.97 -1.28 -12.07
CA ALA A 590 -24.85 -1.00 -12.96
C ALA A 590 -23.67 -1.97 -12.77
N LEU A 591 -23.54 -2.61 -11.61
CA LEU A 591 -22.53 -3.64 -11.34
C LEU A 591 -23.08 -5.05 -11.56
N ALA A 592 -24.27 -5.32 -11.00
CA ALA A 592 -24.86 -6.65 -10.96
C ALA A 592 -25.26 -7.15 -12.35
N VAL A 593 -25.98 -6.32 -13.13
CA VAL A 593 -26.56 -6.75 -14.41
C VAL A 593 -25.49 -7.10 -15.45
N PRO A 594 -24.45 -6.27 -15.69
CA PRO A 594 -23.38 -6.63 -16.63
C PRO A 594 -22.61 -7.90 -16.21
N ALA A 595 -22.46 -8.14 -14.90
CA ALA A 595 -21.83 -9.35 -14.38
C ALA A 595 -22.72 -10.61 -14.50
N GLY A 596 -23.95 -10.49 -15.03
CA GLY A 596 -24.86 -11.60 -15.23
C GLY A 596 -25.77 -11.90 -14.03
N TYR A 597 -25.85 -11.01 -13.05
CA TYR A 597 -26.83 -11.06 -11.96
C TYR A 597 -28.12 -10.32 -12.33
N SER A 598 -29.17 -10.44 -11.50
CA SER A 598 -30.45 -9.77 -11.73
C SER A 598 -30.41 -8.33 -11.16
N PRO A 599 -31.40 -7.48 -11.50
CA PRO A 599 -31.55 -6.18 -10.89
C PRO A 599 -32.08 -6.29 -9.45
N LEU A 600 -31.57 -5.46 -8.54
CA LEU A 600 -31.84 -5.54 -7.10
C LEU A 600 -33.33 -5.76 -6.77
N THR A 601 -33.63 -6.96 -6.29
CA THR A 601 -34.91 -7.28 -5.66
C THR A 601 -34.74 -7.50 -4.15
N VAL A 602 -35.85 -7.49 -3.41
CA VAL A 602 -35.86 -7.86 -1.99
C VAL A 602 -35.24 -9.24 -1.81
N GLN A 603 -35.58 -10.21 -2.66
CA GLN A 603 -35.11 -11.58 -2.55
C GLN A 603 -33.63 -11.66 -2.86
N GLU A 604 -33.13 -11.00 -3.93
CA GLU A 604 -31.75 -11.05 -4.47
C GLU A 604 -30.62 -10.57 -3.54
N SER A 605 -30.93 -9.84 -2.49
CA SER A 605 -29.92 -9.12 -1.71
C SER A 605 -29.19 -9.93 -0.62
N GLY A 606 -29.66 -11.13 -0.27
CA GLY A 606 -29.08 -11.95 0.80
C GLY A 606 -28.03 -12.99 0.45
N TRP A 607 -27.48 -13.00 -0.78
CA TRP A 607 -26.97 -14.25 -1.38
C TRP A 607 -25.46 -14.48 -1.22
N TYR A 608 -24.62 -13.44 -1.08
CA TYR A 608 -23.19 -13.60 -1.42
C TYR A 608 -22.15 -12.98 -0.48
N TRP A 609 -22.50 -12.50 0.73
CA TRP A 609 -21.52 -11.79 1.58
C TRP A 609 -20.33 -12.64 2.05
N TYR A 610 -20.54 -13.67 2.86
CA TYR A 610 -19.44 -14.45 3.47
C TYR A 610 -19.67 -15.97 3.44
N GLY A 611 -20.33 -16.46 2.40
CA GLY A 611 -20.37 -17.89 2.17
C GLY A 611 -21.56 -18.35 1.37
N ASP A 612 -21.96 -19.58 1.65
CA ASP A 612 -23.11 -20.21 1.04
C ASP A 612 -24.41 -19.62 1.60
N ILE A 613 -25.35 -19.30 0.70
CA ILE A 613 -26.67 -18.74 1.01
C ILE A 613 -27.43 -19.52 2.08
N PHE A 614 -27.22 -20.84 2.18
CA PHE A 614 -27.98 -21.68 3.11
C PHE A 614 -27.46 -21.67 4.54
N ASN A 615 -26.19 -21.32 4.72
CA ASN A 615 -25.51 -21.46 5.99
C ASN A 615 -25.33 -20.11 6.71
N TYR A 616 -25.49 -18.98 6.02
CA TYR A 616 -25.38 -17.64 6.60
C TYR A 616 -26.51 -17.38 7.61
N ASP A 617 -26.22 -16.57 8.64
CA ASP A 617 -27.19 -16.19 9.67
C ASP A 617 -28.51 -15.66 9.10
N ARG A 618 -29.58 -16.35 9.45
CA ARG A 618 -30.94 -16.07 9.01
C ARG A 618 -31.39 -14.66 9.41
N THR A 619 -31.05 -14.26 10.62
CA THR A 619 -31.53 -12.99 11.21
C THR A 619 -31.06 -11.81 10.39
N TYR A 620 -29.80 -11.82 9.96
CA TYR A 620 -29.28 -10.82 9.04
C TYR A 620 -30.05 -10.73 7.74
N ARG A 621 -30.27 -11.87 7.06
CA ARG A 621 -30.97 -11.88 5.78
C ARG A 621 -32.38 -11.32 5.91
N GLU A 622 -33.12 -11.72 6.95
CA GLU A 622 -34.47 -11.22 7.20
C GLU A 622 -34.47 -9.70 7.42
N ARG A 623 -33.51 -9.18 8.20
CA ARG A 623 -33.34 -7.74 8.41
C ARG A 623 -32.98 -7.01 7.13
N LEU A 624 -32.09 -7.58 6.31
CA LEU A 624 -31.71 -7.02 5.04
C LEU A 624 -32.92 -6.88 4.12
N GLN A 625 -33.68 -7.96 3.95
CA GLN A 625 -34.92 -7.97 3.16
C GLN A 625 -35.97 -7.00 3.70
N GLN A 626 -36.14 -6.94 5.03
CA GLN A 626 -37.07 -6.01 5.66
C GLN A 626 -36.69 -4.55 5.36
N GLY A 627 -35.41 -4.20 5.46
CA GLY A 627 -34.96 -2.84 5.15
C GLY A 627 -35.15 -2.48 3.68
N LEU A 628 -34.89 -3.41 2.76
CA LEU A 628 -35.13 -3.18 1.33
C LEU A 628 -36.62 -2.97 1.01
N ARG A 629 -37.52 -3.77 1.60
CA ARG A 629 -38.96 -3.53 1.49
C ARG A 629 -39.36 -2.15 1.97
N LYS A 630 -38.83 -1.73 3.14
CA LYS A 630 -39.08 -0.38 3.69
C LYS A 630 -38.53 0.72 2.78
N ALA A 631 -37.46 0.46 2.05
CA ALA A 631 -36.88 1.37 1.05
C ALA A 631 -37.65 1.38 -0.29
N GLY A 632 -38.66 0.52 -0.47
CA GLY A 632 -39.46 0.45 -1.69
C GLY A 632 -38.85 -0.38 -2.82
N VAL A 633 -37.88 -1.26 -2.52
CA VAL A 633 -37.31 -2.19 -3.50
C VAL A 633 -38.37 -3.23 -3.90
N PRO A 634 -38.52 -3.58 -5.19
CA PRO A 634 -39.48 -4.59 -5.65
C PRO A 634 -39.21 -5.99 -5.08
N GLU A 635 -40.27 -6.77 -4.89
CA GLU A 635 -40.15 -8.20 -4.59
C GLU A 635 -39.69 -8.96 -5.84
N GLY A 636 -38.83 -9.96 -5.64
CA GLY A 636 -38.44 -10.96 -6.62
C GLY A 636 -39.39 -12.17 -6.63
N ALA A 637 -38.91 -13.31 -7.11
CA ALA A 637 -39.72 -14.48 -7.39
C ALA A 637 -39.83 -15.49 -6.22
N GLY A 638 -40.94 -16.24 -6.24
CA GLY A 638 -41.20 -17.34 -5.32
C GLY A 638 -41.25 -16.94 -3.84
N ILE A 639 -41.97 -15.85 -3.55
CA ILE A 639 -42.23 -15.32 -2.20
C ILE A 639 -43.35 -16.07 -1.46
N ASP A 640 -44.00 -17.03 -2.12
CA ASP A 640 -45.18 -17.76 -1.65
C ASP A 640 -44.87 -18.91 -0.68
N ILE A 641 -43.59 -19.21 -0.47
CA ILE A 641 -43.10 -20.27 0.43
C ILE A 641 -42.02 -19.72 1.37
N SER A 642 -42.00 -20.23 2.60
CA SER A 642 -40.99 -19.83 3.58
C SER A 642 -39.61 -20.36 3.17
N TYR A 643 -38.56 -19.65 3.54
CA TYR A 643 -37.19 -20.14 3.40
C TYR A 643 -36.99 -21.52 4.03
N ASP A 644 -37.53 -21.72 5.24
CA ASP A 644 -37.33 -22.96 6.00
C ASP A 644 -37.89 -24.19 5.29
N ASP A 645 -38.97 -24.01 4.55
CA ASP A 645 -39.67 -25.10 3.87
C ASP A 645 -38.76 -25.76 2.83
N TYR A 646 -38.07 -24.98 2.01
CA TYR A 646 -37.19 -25.51 0.97
C TYR A 646 -35.74 -25.69 1.44
N ALA A 647 -35.23 -24.83 2.34
CA ALA A 647 -33.86 -24.92 2.81
C ALA A 647 -33.61 -26.23 3.60
N SER A 648 -34.62 -26.74 4.30
CA SER A 648 -34.54 -28.03 5.03
C SER A 648 -34.31 -29.24 4.11
N LEU A 649 -34.56 -29.09 2.81
CA LEU A 649 -34.31 -30.14 1.81
C LEU A 649 -32.89 -30.08 1.26
N ILE A 650 -32.16 -28.99 1.47
CA ILE A 650 -30.85 -28.76 0.86
C ILE A 650 -29.76 -29.06 1.88
N SER A 651 -28.75 -29.77 1.43
CA SER A 651 -27.52 -30.04 2.17
C SER A 651 -26.33 -29.87 1.25
N LYS A 652 -25.15 -29.65 1.82
CA LYS A 652 -23.91 -29.48 1.06
C LYS A 652 -22.84 -30.44 1.55
N SER A 653 -22.14 -31.07 0.61
CA SER A 653 -21.02 -31.97 0.91
C SER A 653 -19.90 -31.73 -0.11
N ASN A 654 -18.68 -31.45 0.37
CA ASN A 654 -17.52 -31.16 -0.48
C ASN A 654 -17.79 -30.08 -1.54
N GLY A 655 -18.48 -29.00 -1.16
CA GLY A 655 -18.82 -27.93 -2.10
C GLY A 655 -20.03 -28.18 -3.00
N GLU A 656 -20.57 -29.39 -3.09
CA GLU A 656 -21.70 -29.73 -3.95
C GLU A 656 -23.04 -29.78 -3.20
N TYR A 657 -24.09 -29.28 -3.84
CA TYR A 657 -25.45 -29.32 -3.29
C TYR A 657 -26.13 -30.68 -3.52
N ASN A 658 -26.78 -31.18 -2.46
CA ASN A 658 -27.66 -32.33 -2.48
C ASN A 658 -29.04 -31.93 -1.97
N ILE A 659 -30.09 -32.37 -2.68
CA ILE A 659 -31.46 -32.00 -2.37
C ILE A 659 -32.24 -33.28 -2.06
N LYS A 660 -32.72 -33.38 -0.83
CA LYS A 660 -33.53 -34.51 -0.36
C LYS A 660 -34.82 -34.57 -1.17
N GLY A 661 -35.04 -35.70 -1.84
CA GLY A 661 -36.23 -35.93 -2.66
C GLY A 661 -36.04 -35.66 -4.16
N THR A 662 -34.85 -35.26 -4.60
CA THR A 662 -34.52 -35.17 -6.03
C THR A 662 -33.64 -36.34 -6.49
N THR A 663 -33.58 -36.56 -7.80
CA THR A 663 -32.58 -37.45 -8.40
C THR A 663 -31.48 -36.61 -9.04
N LYS A 664 -30.26 -36.70 -8.51
CA LYS A 664 -29.08 -36.06 -9.10
C LYS A 664 -28.66 -36.79 -10.37
N ILE A 665 -28.39 -36.05 -11.45
CA ILE A 665 -28.06 -36.61 -12.76
C ILE A 665 -26.82 -35.96 -13.38
N ASP A 666 -26.13 -36.70 -14.25
CA ASP A 666 -24.99 -36.24 -15.05
C ASP A 666 -25.44 -35.72 -16.43
N ALA A 667 -24.50 -35.14 -17.19
CA ALA A 667 -24.80 -34.56 -18.51
C ALA A 667 -25.36 -35.58 -19.52
N PRO A 668 -24.79 -36.81 -19.65
CA PRO A 668 -25.38 -37.84 -20.52
C PRO A 668 -26.81 -38.22 -20.13
N THR A 669 -27.12 -38.32 -18.84
CA THR A 669 -28.47 -38.65 -18.36
C THR A 669 -29.43 -37.49 -18.58
N ALA A 670 -29.00 -36.24 -18.33
CA ALA A 670 -29.76 -35.05 -18.63
C ALA A 670 -30.12 -34.98 -20.12
N LYS A 671 -29.15 -35.24 -21.02
CA LYS A 671 -29.37 -35.29 -22.47
C LYS A 671 -30.40 -36.34 -22.87
N ARG A 672 -30.28 -37.58 -22.36
CA ARG A 672 -31.25 -38.66 -22.66
C ARG A 672 -32.66 -38.33 -22.18
N LEU A 673 -32.81 -37.73 -21.01
CA LEU A 673 -34.12 -37.31 -20.50
C LEU A 673 -34.70 -36.17 -21.35
N HIS A 674 -33.87 -35.18 -21.66
CA HIS A 674 -34.27 -34.05 -22.49
C HIS A 674 -34.72 -34.48 -23.89
N ASP A 675 -33.98 -35.40 -24.54
CA ASP A 675 -34.35 -35.98 -25.85
C ASP A 675 -35.65 -36.79 -25.83
N ARG A 676 -36.01 -37.35 -24.66
CA ARG A 676 -37.29 -38.02 -24.43
C ARG A 676 -38.45 -37.04 -24.22
N GLY A 677 -38.18 -35.74 -24.20
CA GLY A 677 -39.17 -34.67 -24.01
C GLY A 677 -39.30 -34.15 -22.59
N VAL A 678 -38.44 -34.59 -21.66
CA VAL A 678 -38.41 -34.04 -20.29
C VAL A 678 -37.99 -32.57 -20.34
N LYS A 679 -38.76 -31.71 -19.67
CA LYS A 679 -38.51 -30.26 -19.69
C LYS A 679 -37.26 -29.93 -18.88
N LEU A 680 -36.34 -29.21 -19.51
CA LEU A 680 -35.13 -28.69 -18.89
C LEU A 680 -35.36 -27.20 -18.58
N VAL A 681 -35.34 -26.87 -17.30
CA VAL A 681 -35.51 -25.51 -16.78
C VAL A 681 -34.14 -24.98 -16.40
N ASP A 682 -33.72 -23.95 -17.11
CA ASP A 682 -32.52 -23.19 -16.82
C ASP A 682 -32.89 -22.01 -15.92
N VAL A 683 -32.31 -21.99 -14.73
CA VAL A 683 -32.66 -21.01 -13.68
C VAL A 683 -31.70 -19.85 -13.57
N ARG A 684 -30.75 -19.75 -14.51
CA ARG A 684 -29.86 -18.60 -14.64
C ARG A 684 -30.64 -17.34 -15.02
N THR A 685 -30.02 -16.19 -14.81
CA THR A 685 -30.53 -14.90 -15.28
C THR A 685 -30.73 -14.90 -16.79
N ALA A 686 -31.65 -14.06 -17.28
CA ALA A 686 -31.96 -13.98 -18.70
C ALA A 686 -30.72 -13.65 -19.56
N LEU A 687 -29.84 -12.76 -19.05
CA LEU A 687 -28.58 -12.42 -19.73
C LEU A 687 -27.65 -13.63 -19.86
N SER A 688 -27.46 -14.38 -18.77
CA SER A 688 -26.61 -15.57 -18.78
C SER A 688 -27.18 -16.71 -19.63
N PHE A 689 -28.51 -16.86 -19.65
CA PHE A 689 -29.20 -17.77 -20.56
C PHE A 689 -28.99 -17.38 -22.04
N GLY A 690 -29.04 -16.08 -22.34
CA GLY A 690 -28.82 -15.53 -23.68
C GLY A 690 -27.42 -15.83 -24.24
N ARG A 691 -26.40 -15.90 -23.37
CA ARG A 691 -25.01 -16.26 -23.74
C ARG A 691 -24.85 -17.72 -24.20
N GLY A 692 -25.84 -18.58 -23.98
CA GLY A 692 -25.84 -19.97 -24.43
C GLY A 692 -26.65 -20.86 -23.51
N HIS A 693 -27.46 -21.76 -24.08
CA HIS A 693 -28.30 -22.71 -23.34
C HIS A 693 -28.55 -24.00 -24.13
N ALA A 694 -29.04 -25.05 -23.46
CA ALA A 694 -29.46 -26.26 -24.13
C ALA A 694 -30.69 -25.98 -25.03
N PRO A 695 -30.74 -26.48 -26.27
CA PRO A 695 -31.84 -26.20 -27.20
C PRO A 695 -33.21 -26.52 -26.62
N GLY A 696 -34.17 -25.59 -26.74
CA GLY A 696 -35.52 -25.78 -26.18
C GLY A 696 -35.60 -25.82 -24.65
N ALA A 697 -34.53 -25.44 -23.94
CA ALA A 697 -34.58 -25.17 -22.51
C ALA A 697 -35.51 -23.99 -22.19
N ILE A 698 -36.16 -24.03 -21.04
CA ILE A 698 -37.04 -22.97 -20.56
C ILE A 698 -36.28 -22.12 -19.57
N ASN A 699 -36.13 -20.82 -19.82
CA ASN A 699 -35.55 -19.91 -18.84
C ASN A 699 -36.58 -19.51 -17.78
N LEU A 700 -36.36 -19.94 -16.53
CA LEU A 700 -37.10 -19.49 -15.36
C LEU A 700 -36.10 -19.02 -14.31
N SER A 701 -35.59 -17.80 -14.48
CA SER A 701 -34.65 -17.15 -13.54
C SER A 701 -35.13 -17.32 -12.10
N VAL A 702 -34.25 -17.83 -11.24
CA VAL A 702 -34.57 -18.11 -9.83
C VAL A 702 -34.99 -16.87 -9.05
N VAL A 703 -34.46 -15.71 -9.46
CA VAL A 703 -34.66 -14.41 -8.80
C VAL A 703 -35.85 -13.66 -9.39
N GLU A 704 -36.04 -13.71 -10.71
CA GLU A 704 -36.99 -12.81 -11.40
C GLU A 704 -38.29 -13.50 -11.82
N VAL A 705 -38.25 -14.81 -12.11
CA VAL A 705 -39.37 -15.48 -12.82
C VAL A 705 -39.88 -16.73 -12.10
N LEU A 706 -39.02 -17.49 -11.43
CA LEU A 706 -39.38 -18.79 -10.86
C LEU A 706 -40.35 -18.66 -9.67
N ALA A 707 -41.60 -18.98 -9.93
CA ALA A 707 -42.68 -19.04 -8.95
C ALA A 707 -43.52 -20.29 -9.22
N LYS A 708 -44.38 -20.66 -8.26
CA LYS A 708 -45.30 -21.79 -8.40
C LYS A 708 -46.11 -21.74 -9.69
N ASP A 709 -46.64 -20.57 -10.02
CA ASP A 709 -47.52 -20.39 -11.18
C ASP A 709 -46.77 -20.41 -12.51
N THR A 710 -45.56 -19.84 -12.56
CA THR A 710 -44.74 -19.85 -13.79
C THR A 710 -44.21 -21.24 -14.08
N LEU A 711 -43.77 -21.99 -13.05
CA LEU A 711 -43.38 -23.39 -13.22
C LEU A 711 -44.58 -24.27 -13.61
N SER A 712 -45.75 -24.08 -12.99
CA SER A 712 -46.96 -24.88 -13.31
C SER A 712 -47.49 -24.65 -14.73
N LYS A 713 -47.15 -23.51 -15.36
CA LYS A 713 -47.45 -23.26 -16.78
C LYS A 713 -46.49 -23.99 -17.71
N ALA A 714 -45.26 -24.26 -17.26
CA ALA A 714 -44.22 -24.93 -18.04
C ALA A 714 -44.27 -26.46 -17.92
N VAL A 715 -44.57 -26.96 -16.72
CA VAL A 715 -44.56 -28.40 -16.38
C VAL A 715 -45.68 -28.71 -15.38
N SER A 716 -46.40 -29.82 -15.56
CA SER A 716 -47.37 -30.28 -14.57
C SER A 716 -46.68 -30.95 -13.37
N ARG A 717 -47.35 -31.01 -12.21
CA ARG A 717 -46.76 -31.56 -10.97
C ARG A 717 -46.40 -33.06 -11.04
N GLU A 718 -47.01 -33.79 -11.95
CA GLU A 718 -46.78 -35.24 -12.13
C GLU A 718 -45.71 -35.51 -13.20
N GLU A 719 -45.35 -34.53 -14.02
CA GLU A 719 -44.34 -34.67 -15.09
C GLU A 719 -42.90 -34.60 -14.53
N GLU A 720 -41.98 -35.19 -15.29
CA GLU A 720 -40.54 -35.10 -15.04
C GLU A 720 -40.03 -33.69 -15.38
N VAL A 721 -39.17 -33.11 -14.52
CA VAL A 721 -38.51 -31.82 -14.76
C VAL A 721 -37.04 -31.86 -14.35
N ILE A 722 -36.18 -31.23 -15.15
CA ILE A 722 -34.74 -31.07 -14.87
C ILE A 722 -34.47 -29.61 -14.54
N PHE A 723 -33.76 -29.34 -13.45
CA PHE A 723 -33.24 -28.00 -13.14
C PHE A 723 -31.73 -27.92 -13.35
N SER A 724 -31.25 -26.86 -13.97
CA SER A 724 -29.83 -26.59 -14.25
C SER A 724 -29.43 -25.13 -14.04
N CYS A 725 -28.15 -24.90 -13.72
CA CYS A 725 -27.53 -23.58 -13.58
C CYS A 725 -26.09 -23.59 -14.15
N HIS A 726 -25.17 -22.75 -13.66
CA HIS A 726 -23.73 -22.68 -13.97
C HIS A 726 -22.89 -23.74 -13.23
N GLY A 727 -23.33 -25.00 -13.28
CA GLY A 727 -22.54 -26.11 -12.75
C GLY A 727 -22.66 -26.35 -11.24
N LYS A 728 -21.84 -27.28 -10.74
CA LYS A 728 -22.06 -28.00 -9.47
C LYS A 728 -21.97 -27.13 -8.22
N TYR A 729 -21.35 -25.95 -8.33
CA TYR A 729 -21.22 -24.96 -7.28
C TYR A 729 -22.31 -23.88 -7.31
N CYS A 730 -23.19 -23.87 -8.33
CA CYS A 730 -24.32 -22.95 -8.38
C CYS A 730 -25.43 -23.41 -7.42
N GLY A 731 -25.83 -22.54 -6.50
CA GLY A 731 -26.93 -22.80 -5.55
C GLY A 731 -28.32 -22.69 -6.18
N ASP A 732 -28.46 -21.99 -7.30
CA ASP A 732 -29.78 -21.66 -7.87
C ASP A 732 -30.55 -22.89 -8.34
N SER A 733 -29.87 -23.88 -8.94
CA SER A 733 -30.53 -25.13 -9.36
C SER A 733 -30.95 -25.98 -8.16
N ALA A 734 -30.18 -25.97 -7.07
CA ALA A 734 -30.54 -26.63 -5.83
C ALA A 734 -31.77 -25.96 -5.18
N TYR A 735 -31.76 -24.62 -5.14
CA TYR A 735 -32.88 -23.81 -4.68
C TYR A 735 -34.15 -24.07 -5.47
N ALA A 736 -34.07 -24.00 -6.80
CA ALA A 736 -35.20 -24.23 -7.70
C ALA A 736 -35.77 -25.64 -7.55
N SER A 737 -34.90 -26.64 -7.45
CA SER A 737 -35.31 -28.03 -7.24
C SER A 737 -36.04 -28.22 -5.91
N ALA A 738 -35.52 -27.63 -4.83
CA ALA A 738 -36.14 -27.71 -3.50
C ALA A 738 -37.50 -26.98 -3.47
N LYS A 739 -37.60 -25.80 -4.08
CA LYS A 739 -38.87 -25.07 -4.20
C LYS A 739 -39.92 -25.88 -4.98
N ALA A 740 -39.53 -26.52 -6.08
CA ALA A 740 -40.42 -27.37 -6.84
C ALA A 740 -40.99 -28.52 -5.99
N LEU A 741 -40.16 -29.16 -5.15
CA LEU A 741 -40.64 -30.18 -4.21
C LEU A 741 -41.66 -29.62 -3.21
N VAL A 742 -41.40 -28.45 -2.61
CA VAL A 742 -42.33 -27.79 -1.67
C VAL A 742 -43.64 -27.41 -2.36
N TRP A 743 -43.59 -27.00 -3.63
CA TRP A 743 -44.78 -26.73 -4.44
C TRP A 743 -45.53 -28.00 -4.89
N GLY A 744 -45.00 -29.19 -4.60
CA GLY A 744 -45.63 -30.49 -4.80
C GLY A 744 -45.31 -31.18 -6.13
N PHE A 745 -44.21 -30.80 -6.80
CA PHE A 745 -43.70 -31.52 -7.98
C PHE A 745 -43.01 -32.81 -7.53
N LYS A 746 -43.34 -33.95 -8.13
CA LYS A 746 -42.88 -35.26 -7.64
C LYS A 746 -41.60 -35.77 -8.29
N ASN A 747 -41.41 -35.49 -9.59
CA ASN A 747 -40.36 -36.09 -10.40
C ASN A 747 -39.30 -35.03 -10.77
N VAL A 748 -38.53 -34.60 -9.76
CA VAL A 748 -37.55 -33.51 -9.89
C VAL A 748 -36.13 -34.08 -10.05
N TYR A 749 -35.48 -33.76 -11.17
CA TYR A 749 -34.08 -34.06 -11.43
C TYR A 749 -33.20 -32.84 -11.19
N HIS A 750 -32.11 -33.04 -10.45
CA HIS A 750 -31.09 -32.02 -10.20
C HIS A 750 -29.87 -32.27 -11.10
N PHE A 751 -29.72 -31.46 -12.16
CA PHE A 751 -28.55 -31.54 -13.03
C PHE A 751 -27.44 -30.62 -12.49
N ALA A 752 -26.67 -31.15 -11.52
CA ALA A 752 -25.62 -30.39 -10.84
C ALA A 752 -24.54 -29.88 -11.80
N GLY A 753 -24.14 -30.65 -12.80
CA GLY A 753 -23.13 -30.23 -13.79
C GLY A 753 -23.55 -29.04 -14.66
N GLY A 754 -24.85 -28.75 -14.74
CA GLY A 754 -25.39 -27.55 -15.35
C GLY A 754 -24.98 -27.34 -16.81
N PHE A 755 -25.06 -26.07 -17.26
CA PHE A 755 -24.67 -25.68 -18.61
C PHE A 755 -23.20 -25.99 -18.95
N PRO A 756 -22.20 -25.75 -18.06
CA PRO A 756 -20.81 -26.08 -18.37
C PRO A 756 -20.58 -27.56 -18.69
N ALA A 757 -21.14 -28.48 -17.89
CA ALA A 757 -20.99 -29.91 -18.17
C ALA A 757 -21.73 -30.37 -19.43
N TRP A 758 -22.79 -29.64 -19.84
CA TRP A 758 -23.47 -29.87 -21.11
C TRP A 758 -22.59 -29.45 -22.30
N GLU A 759 -21.97 -28.27 -22.19
CA GLU A 759 -21.05 -27.72 -23.19
C GLU A 759 -19.77 -28.54 -23.30
N ASP A 760 -19.14 -28.91 -22.18
CA ASP A 760 -17.93 -29.75 -22.13
C ASP A 760 -18.17 -31.14 -22.75
N ALA A 761 -19.40 -31.65 -22.69
CA ALA A 761 -19.81 -32.87 -23.35
C ALA A 761 -20.06 -32.71 -24.87
N HIS A 762 -19.86 -31.50 -25.42
CA HIS A 762 -20.03 -31.14 -26.82
C HIS A 762 -21.46 -31.40 -27.33
N TYR A 763 -22.46 -31.25 -26.46
CA TYR A 763 -23.86 -31.33 -26.86
C TYR A 763 -24.31 -30.03 -27.54
N PRO A 764 -25.37 -30.08 -28.38
CA PRO A 764 -25.86 -28.88 -29.07
C PRO A 764 -26.22 -27.76 -28.10
N ILE A 765 -25.93 -26.52 -28.50
CA ILE A 765 -26.26 -25.29 -27.76
C ILE A 765 -27.00 -24.31 -28.66
N GLU A 766 -27.95 -23.57 -28.09
CA GLU A 766 -28.59 -22.40 -28.70
C GLU A 766 -28.02 -21.15 -28.04
N THR A 767 -27.63 -20.17 -28.84
CA THR A 767 -27.25 -18.83 -28.38
C THR A 767 -28.32 -17.86 -28.83
N ALA A 768 -28.75 -16.94 -27.96
CA ALA A 768 -29.56 -15.83 -28.43
C ALA A 768 -28.75 -15.03 -29.47
N PRO A 769 -29.35 -14.50 -30.54
CA PRO A 769 -28.65 -13.56 -31.40
C PRO A 769 -28.13 -12.42 -30.52
N THR A 770 -26.82 -12.18 -30.55
CA THR A 770 -26.24 -10.98 -29.94
C THR A 770 -26.78 -9.77 -30.69
N GLU A 771 -27.63 -8.97 -30.04
CA GLU A 771 -28.01 -7.62 -30.51
C GLU A 771 -26.82 -6.66 -30.44
#